data_AF-A0A8H4RQV6-F1
#
_entry.id   AF-A0A8H4RQV6-F1
#
_cell.length_a   1.000
_cell.length_b   1.000
_cell.length_c   1.000
_cell.angle_alpha   90.00
_cell.angle_beta   90.00
_cell.angle_gamma   90.00
#
_symmetry.space_group_name_H-M   'P 1'
#
loop_
_entity.id
_entity.type
_entity.pdbx_description
1 polymer ?
#
loop_
_entity_poly.entity_id
_entity_poly.type
_entity_poly.pdbx_seq_one_letter_code
_entity_poly.pdbx_strand_id
1 'polypeptide(L)'
;MSLDSIFAPASRDANLSAPLQRRIRLLQAVLPSFASAAAQMFYSAKKYSSTRAFWTDFLSPCLVMESGRWRFHKLDDQHDELLSRLLKSLEKIVSMDKSTIAEEFASSTFPRLETLRKRVNDSPSDAEELLTGYWKIVRPTDQQERSDLVKSLAELAKAAKDDSKQPPPEEAVPVTSRSKSSIAPLLLNLFSTISEYCRCECTRPHRAILLLFTHRFLPKNTDYHSITMLLSRGKSVKGIHWQETEIAIKERSPVPKVQIILPEESAIPEIDQAPGNESLTRVTDLCTTMDNLTTSRLNLNIDGKSMFQHAETDLQLTGLEDVESVSLEEGLFCNETELDIGSKTCLALVLSYSLLDFCWKPWFPGGWTKSGICLLQYSRQLLLRPTLVTYIRQHPKSSDPSKVSSDLKLLFHGILLIEIFKQASLPSGVNLGETVIEDFRVKARKEFDAVKWGVSEGFRQSAGACIDGFQDHKLDTSENTEESFATDFCKAVIGPLERDFISLWGDKDPDQVLSELKLPSIKRKKQPPPPPKPKPGHLKKTPQKPTRPTKPKPSISTSSTQVTHAPIAHTTGRLQLKFFDVDDKPEPKQVQGALNWFGIFDQVRANQALQAKQKKGTKVQIDGRGIKIAILDTGIDPTNSWISSKAGRIQCWPSEDSCKDTDGHGTQVAYLLLRLAPLVRLRIAKVSKSQLLQDADIEKIAKAIEYFSSNDGDRVDIINLSFGFPQFHQRLRPILLALLEARAKNVLVFAAAGNEGGNQGVFWPAKLPEVIRINAADSYGNAAGFSPTDGAGRRICTLGEAVPSCKLDVKNEAVHRSGTSFATPIAVAIAAIVLGFMDGAGDMGAPEDFEQLKPLLRTRSGMESVLCKTCVLQGENKRAGFSYITPWFFLQIEESSRVGIITNELRNCSG
;
A
#
# COMPACT_ATOMS: atom_id res chain seq x y z
N MET A 1 6.19 12.93 3.39
CA MET A 1 5.43 13.68 2.38
C MET A 1 5.81 15.14 2.58
N SER A 2 6.44 15.79 1.61
CA SER A 2 6.66 17.24 1.73
C SER A 2 5.30 17.95 1.63
N LEU A 3 5.16 19.04 2.37
CA LEU A 3 3.98 19.91 2.34
C LEU A 3 3.73 20.50 0.94
N ASP A 4 4.69 20.45 0.03
CA ASP A 4 4.50 20.81 -1.39
C ASP A 4 3.49 19.90 -2.11
N SER A 5 3.29 18.65 -1.65
CA SER A 5 2.27 17.76 -2.21
C SER A 5 0.84 18.12 -1.79
N ILE A 6 0.68 18.98 -0.78
CA ILE A 6 -0.60 19.56 -0.35
C ILE A 6 -0.87 20.89 -1.09
N PHE A 7 0.19 21.56 -1.59
CA PHE A 7 0.14 22.87 -2.24
C PHE A 7 0.59 22.87 -3.70
N ALA A 8 0.44 21.75 -4.42
CA ALA A 8 0.59 21.78 -5.88
C ALA A 8 -0.35 22.86 -6.45
N PRO A 9 0.16 23.83 -7.23
CA PRO A 9 -0.68 24.88 -7.78
C PRO A 9 -1.78 24.21 -8.59
N ALA A 10 -3.03 24.61 -8.33
CA ALA A 10 -4.15 24.21 -9.18
C ALA A 10 -3.67 24.26 -10.63
N SER A 11 -3.73 23.11 -11.28
CA SER A 11 -3.58 22.97 -12.72
C SER A 11 -4.29 24.15 -13.35
N ARG A 12 -3.66 24.79 -14.33
CA ARG A 12 -4.29 25.80 -15.19
C ARG A 12 -5.52 25.16 -15.82
N ASP A 13 -6.63 25.20 -15.12
CA ASP A 13 -7.93 24.86 -15.67
C ASP A 13 -8.26 26.03 -16.58
N ALA A 14 -8.20 25.80 -17.89
CA ALA A 14 -8.33 26.83 -18.91
C ALA A 14 -9.69 27.56 -18.89
N ASN A 15 -10.60 27.12 -18.01
CA ASN A 15 -11.97 27.59 -17.87
C ASN A 15 -12.26 28.43 -16.61
N LEU A 16 -11.30 28.60 -15.67
CA LEU A 16 -11.53 29.42 -14.47
C LEU A 16 -10.97 30.82 -14.64
N SER A 17 -11.71 31.83 -14.17
CA SER A 17 -11.23 33.22 -14.20
C SER A 17 -9.94 33.40 -13.40
N ALA A 18 -9.00 34.20 -13.92
CA ALA A 18 -7.72 34.47 -13.23
C ALA A 18 -7.88 35.03 -11.79
N PRO A 19 -8.89 35.87 -11.48
CA PRO A 19 -9.18 36.29 -10.11
C PRO A 19 -9.59 35.12 -9.19
N LEU A 20 -10.45 34.21 -9.67
CA LEU A 20 -10.89 33.04 -8.91
C LEU A 20 -9.73 32.10 -8.59
N GLN A 21 -8.88 31.81 -9.58
CA GLN A 21 -7.68 30.97 -9.38
C GLN A 21 -6.72 31.55 -8.33
N ARG A 22 -6.66 32.88 -8.20
CA ARG A 22 -5.85 33.53 -7.14
C ARG A 22 -6.49 33.36 -5.77
N ARG A 23 -7.81 33.54 -5.66
CA ARG A 23 -8.55 33.36 -4.40
C ARG A 23 -8.52 31.92 -3.89
N ILE A 24 -8.68 30.94 -4.79
CA ILE A 24 -8.57 29.50 -4.44
C ILE A 24 -7.18 29.19 -3.89
N ARG A 25 -6.12 29.64 -4.55
CA ARG A 25 -4.73 29.43 -4.09
C ARG A 25 -4.45 30.08 -2.74
N LEU A 26 -4.95 31.30 -2.52
CA LEU A 26 -4.80 31.98 -1.24
C LEU A 26 -5.52 31.22 -0.13
N LEU A 27 -6.78 30.82 -0.35
CA LEU A 27 -7.57 30.08 0.63
C LEU A 27 -6.98 28.71 0.95
N GLN A 28 -6.52 27.97 -0.08
CA GLN A 28 -5.85 26.68 0.04
C GLN A 28 -4.67 26.76 1.00
N ALA A 29 -3.81 27.76 0.83
CA ALA A 29 -2.62 27.93 1.63
C ALA A 29 -2.90 28.25 3.10
N VAL A 30 -3.89 29.10 3.37
CA VAL A 30 -4.10 29.64 4.72
C VAL A 30 -5.10 28.84 5.56
N LEU A 31 -6.15 28.29 4.97
CA LEU A 31 -7.28 27.70 5.72
C LEU A 31 -6.88 26.54 6.66
N PRO A 32 -5.93 25.63 6.32
CA PRO A 32 -5.43 24.63 7.25
C PRO A 32 -4.80 25.23 8.52
N SER A 33 -4.04 26.33 8.39
CA SER A 33 -3.45 27.05 9.52
C SER A 33 -4.52 27.69 10.41
N PHE A 34 -5.60 28.21 9.82
CA PHE A 34 -6.75 28.72 10.57
C PHE A 34 -7.47 27.61 11.35
N ALA A 35 -7.61 26.41 10.78
CA ALA A 35 -8.20 25.28 11.48
C ALA A 35 -7.34 24.87 12.69
N SER A 36 -6.02 24.82 12.54
CA SER A 36 -5.10 24.52 13.65
C SER A 36 -5.17 25.58 14.76
N ALA A 37 -5.12 26.87 14.41
CA ALA A 37 -5.23 27.95 15.37
C ALA A 37 -6.61 28.00 16.06
N ALA A 38 -7.70 27.69 15.33
CA ALA A 38 -9.05 27.59 15.90
C ALA A 38 -9.17 26.45 16.91
N ALA A 39 -8.47 25.32 16.68
CA ALA A 39 -8.41 24.22 17.64
C ALA A 39 -7.77 24.66 18.96
N GLN A 40 -6.66 25.41 18.91
CA GLN A 40 -6.02 25.97 20.11
C GLN A 40 -6.96 26.93 20.87
N MET A 41 -7.71 27.77 20.16
CA MET A 41 -8.69 28.67 20.76
C MET A 41 -9.90 27.92 21.36
N PHE A 42 -10.32 26.82 20.75
CA PHE A 42 -11.33 25.93 21.30
C PHE A 42 -10.87 25.29 22.62
N TYR A 43 -9.64 24.81 22.69
CA TYR A 43 -9.09 24.15 23.88
C TYR A 43 -8.86 25.11 25.05
N SER A 44 -8.45 26.36 24.77
CA SER A 44 -8.26 27.40 25.81
C SER A 44 -9.58 28.01 26.32
N ALA A 45 -10.70 27.81 25.60
CA ALA A 45 -11.99 28.35 25.99
C ALA A 45 -12.69 27.51 27.09
N LYS A 46 -13.26 28.19 28.09
CA LYS A 46 -14.03 27.56 29.18
C LYS A 46 -15.13 26.65 28.64
N LYS A 47 -15.30 25.48 29.27
CA LYS A 47 -16.36 24.50 29.00
C LYS A 47 -17.71 25.22 29.09
N TYR A 48 -18.54 25.09 28.04
CA TYR A 48 -19.84 25.78 27.88
C TYR A 48 -19.81 27.31 27.63
N SER A 49 -18.67 27.89 27.23
CA SER A 49 -18.62 29.31 26.83
C SER A 49 -19.09 29.54 25.39
N SER A 50 -19.67 30.73 25.12
CA SER A 50 -20.02 31.15 23.76
C SER A 50 -18.81 31.23 22.82
N THR A 51 -17.60 31.40 23.38
CA THR A 51 -16.33 31.36 22.64
C THR A 51 -16.00 29.93 22.19
N ARG A 52 -16.19 28.94 23.07
CA ARG A 52 -15.99 27.53 22.73
C ARG A 52 -17.00 27.06 21.69
N ALA A 53 -18.27 27.47 21.82
CA ALA A 53 -19.31 27.18 20.83
C ALA A 53 -18.93 27.74 19.44
N PHE A 54 -18.54 29.01 19.36
CA PHE A 54 -18.11 29.63 18.11
C PHE A 54 -16.95 28.88 17.43
N TRP A 55 -15.89 28.53 18.17
CA TRP A 55 -14.76 27.80 17.58
C TRP A 55 -15.12 26.36 17.21
N THR A 56 -16.09 25.75 17.90
CA THR A 56 -16.66 24.45 17.49
C THR A 56 -17.34 24.56 16.13
N ASP A 57 -18.17 25.59 15.96
CA ASP A 57 -18.90 25.84 14.73
C ASP A 57 -17.97 26.22 13.57
N PHE A 58 -16.85 26.89 13.86
CA PHE A 58 -15.78 27.19 12.90
C PHE A 58 -15.00 25.93 12.49
N LEU A 59 -14.65 25.06 13.44
CA LEU A 59 -13.84 23.86 13.19
C LEU A 59 -14.60 22.77 12.44
N SER A 60 -15.91 22.64 12.68
CA SER A 60 -16.71 21.57 12.12
C SER A 60 -16.67 21.51 10.58
N PRO A 61 -16.87 22.61 9.83
CA PRO A 61 -16.68 22.64 8.38
C PRO A 61 -15.24 22.32 7.93
N CYS A 62 -14.22 22.80 8.66
CA CYS A 62 -12.82 22.57 8.34
C CYS A 62 -12.46 21.08 8.40
N LEU A 63 -12.87 20.38 9.46
CA LEU A 63 -12.65 18.93 9.61
C LEU A 63 -13.37 18.12 8.52
N VAL A 64 -14.55 18.56 8.09
CA VAL A 64 -15.27 17.94 6.97
C VAL A 64 -14.48 18.08 5.67
N MET A 65 -13.95 19.28 5.38
CA MET A 65 -13.12 19.51 4.20
C MET A 65 -11.80 18.73 4.26
N GLU A 66 -11.16 18.66 5.44
CA GLU A 66 -9.94 17.88 5.67
C GLU A 66 -10.16 16.38 5.42
N SER A 67 -11.27 15.82 5.93
CA SER A 67 -11.65 14.42 5.65
C SER A 67 -11.89 14.15 4.15
N GLY A 68 -12.33 15.17 3.42
CA GLY A 68 -12.49 15.13 1.96
C GLY A 68 -11.19 15.32 1.17
N ARG A 69 -10.06 15.58 1.85
CA ARG A 69 -8.78 16.03 1.28
C ARG A 69 -8.87 17.38 0.55
N TRP A 70 -9.59 18.34 1.12
CA TRP A 70 -9.57 19.74 0.66
C TRP A 70 -9.86 19.89 -0.85
N ARG A 71 -11.01 19.36 -1.31
CA ARG A 71 -11.40 19.29 -2.74
C ARG A 71 -11.75 20.63 -3.38
N PHE A 72 -10.88 21.63 -3.28
CA PHE A 72 -11.08 22.96 -3.85
C PHE A 72 -11.12 22.98 -5.39
N HIS A 73 -10.67 21.92 -6.06
CA HIS A 73 -10.81 21.73 -7.51
C HIS A 73 -12.26 21.64 -7.99
N LYS A 74 -13.23 21.47 -7.07
CA LYS A 74 -14.66 21.45 -7.38
C LYS A 74 -15.31 22.83 -7.41
N LEU A 75 -14.56 23.88 -7.09
CA LEU A 75 -15.05 25.24 -7.09
C LEU A 75 -14.97 25.83 -8.50
N ASP A 76 -16.05 26.47 -8.93
CA ASP A 76 -16.18 27.15 -10.22
C ASP A 76 -16.46 28.65 -10.03
N ASP A 77 -16.67 29.38 -11.12
CA ASP A 77 -16.94 30.83 -11.11
C ASP A 77 -18.21 31.22 -10.31
N GLN A 78 -19.16 30.29 -10.09
CA GLN A 78 -20.34 30.56 -9.26
C GLN A 78 -19.98 30.73 -7.78
N HIS A 79 -18.81 30.24 -7.37
CA HIS A 79 -18.32 30.29 -5.99
C HIS A 79 -17.42 31.50 -5.73
N ASP A 80 -17.15 32.35 -6.71
CA ASP A 80 -16.21 33.48 -6.56
C ASP A 80 -16.66 34.47 -5.49
N GLU A 81 -17.96 34.78 -5.45
CA GLU A 81 -18.54 35.67 -4.43
C GLU A 81 -18.42 35.07 -3.02
N LEU A 82 -18.65 33.76 -2.88
CA LEU A 82 -18.49 33.03 -1.62
C LEU A 82 -17.03 33.10 -1.13
N LEU A 83 -16.07 32.82 -2.01
CA LEU A 83 -14.64 32.86 -1.68
C LEU A 83 -14.19 34.27 -1.32
N SER A 84 -14.68 35.28 -2.04
CA SER A 84 -14.42 36.69 -1.76
C SER A 84 -14.95 37.09 -0.37
N ARG A 85 -16.18 36.71 -0.01
CA ARG A 85 -16.76 36.95 1.33
C ARG A 85 -15.96 36.24 2.42
N LEU A 86 -15.57 34.99 2.20
CA LEU A 86 -14.81 34.21 3.17
C LEU A 86 -13.42 34.80 3.40
N LEU A 87 -12.67 35.11 2.34
CA LEU A 87 -11.32 35.69 2.46
C LEU A 87 -11.35 37.05 3.15
N LYS A 88 -12.34 37.91 2.86
CA LYS A 88 -12.55 39.17 3.59
C LYS A 88 -12.79 38.94 5.08
N SER A 89 -13.54 37.90 5.43
CA SER A 89 -13.83 37.55 6.82
C SER A 89 -12.60 36.99 7.54
N LEU A 90 -11.80 36.15 6.86
CA LEU A 90 -10.54 35.62 7.38
C LEU A 90 -9.49 36.73 7.58
N GLU A 91 -9.37 37.67 6.64
CA GLU A 91 -8.44 38.81 6.73
C GLU A 91 -8.73 39.71 7.95
N LYS A 92 -10.01 39.85 8.34
CA LYS A 92 -10.44 40.65 9.50
C LYS A 92 -10.08 40.01 10.84
N ILE A 93 -10.13 38.68 10.93
CA ILE A 93 -9.88 37.97 12.19
C ILE A 93 -8.38 37.73 12.45
N VAL A 94 -7.51 38.01 11.47
CA VAL A 94 -6.05 37.94 11.64
C VAL A 94 -5.55 39.24 12.27
N SER A 95 -5.00 39.11 13.47
CA SER A 95 -4.24 40.16 14.16
C SER A 95 -2.75 39.97 13.90
N MET A 96 -2.13 40.92 13.19
CA MET A 96 -0.69 40.98 12.88
C MET A 96 -0.17 42.41 13.07
N ASP A 97 1.08 42.56 13.50
CA ASP A 97 1.74 43.87 13.54
C ASP A 97 2.01 44.39 12.11
N LYS A 98 1.84 45.69 11.89
CA LYS A 98 2.04 46.34 10.58
C LYS A 98 3.47 46.19 10.07
N SER A 99 4.44 46.16 10.98
CA SER A 99 5.86 45.92 10.69
C SER A 99 6.15 44.54 10.08
N THR A 100 5.24 43.58 10.27
CA THR A 100 5.39 42.17 9.89
C THR A 100 4.81 41.87 8.50
N ILE A 101 4.00 42.79 7.96
CA ILE A 101 3.41 42.70 6.63
C ILE A 101 4.50 43.00 5.60
N ALA A 102 4.72 42.08 4.65
CA ALA A 102 5.72 42.30 3.62
C ALA A 102 5.32 43.51 2.74
N GLU A 103 6.26 44.42 2.48
CA GLU A 103 6.01 45.66 1.74
C GLU A 103 5.36 45.41 0.36
N GLU A 104 5.73 44.31 -0.29
CA GLU A 104 5.17 43.87 -1.57
C GLU A 104 3.66 43.54 -1.53
N PHE A 105 3.11 43.22 -0.36
CA PHE A 105 1.68 42.90 -0.19
C PHE A 105 0.88 44.00 0.47
N ALA A 106 1.52 45.09 0.91
CA ALA A 106 0.86 46.20 1.61
C ALA A 106 -0.26 46.86 0.79
N SER A 107 -0.18 46.81 -0.54
CA SER A 107 -1.18 47.32 -1.48
C SER A 107 -2.18 46.26 -1.98
N SER A 108 -2.07 45.01 -1.52
CA SER A 108 -2.96 43.93 -1.94
C SER A 108 -4.33 43.99 -1.26
N THR A 109 -5.32 43.27 -1.81
CA THR A 109 -6.67 43.18 -1.22
C THR A 109 -6.69 42.41 0.11
N PHE A 110 -5.71 41.52 0.35
CA PHE A 110 -5.62 40.65 1.51
C PHE A 110 -4.17 40.62 2.07
N PRO A 111 -3.65 41.77 2.56
CA PRO A 111 -2.24 41.93 2.89
C PRO A 111 -1.74 40.95 3.97
N ARG A 112 -2.57 40.62 4.97
CA ARG A 112 -2.18 39.68 6.04
C ARG A 112 -2.21 38.25 5.54
N LEU A 113 -3.25 37.85 4.81
CA LEU A 113 -3.35 36.49 4.26
C LEU A 113 -2.25 36.20 3.22
N GLU A 114 -1.89 37.16 2.38
CA GLU A 114 -0.80 37.02 1.39
C GLU A 114 0.57 36.90 2.08
N THR A 115 0.79 37.68 3.14
CA THR A 115 1.99 37.55 3.99
C THR A 115 2.05 36.17 4.66
N LEU A 116 0.92 35.66 5.16
CA LEU A 116 0.83 34.31 5.75
C LEU A 116 1.10 33.23 4.70
N ARG A 117 0.51 33.31 3.51
CA ARG A 117 0.76 32.36 2.41
C ARG A 117 2.24 32.28 2.07
N LYS A 118 2.90 33.43 1.89
CA LYS A 118 4.32 33.47 1.54
C LYS A 118 5.17 32.74 2.59
N ARG A 119 4.93 33.02 3.87
CA ARG A 119 5.66 32.37 4.97
C ARG A 119 5.42 30.87 5.06
N VAL A 120 4.17 30.42 4.88
CA VAL A 120 3.83 28.98 4.86
C VAL A 120 4.54 28.27 3.71
N ASN A 121 4.69 28.92 2.55
CA ASN A 121 5.39 28.35 1.41
C ASN A 121 6.93 28.37 1.56
N ASP A 122 7.49 29.42 2.17
CA ASP A 122 8.94 29.60 2.31
C ASP A 122 9.56 28.65 3.36
N SER A 123 8.78 28.14 4.31
CA SER A 123 9.26 27.23 5.37
C SER A 123 8.20 26.17 5.72
N PRO A 124 8.09 25.09 4.93
CA PRO A 124 7.04 24.09 5.12
C PRO A 124 7.25 23.24 6.39
N SER A 125 8.49 22.94 6.78
CA SER A 125 8.79 22.08 7.95
C SER A 125 8.35 22.69 9.29
N ASP A 126 8.27 24.02 9.37
CA ASP A 126 8.12 24.76 10.63
C ASP A 126 6.70 25.39 10.76
N ALA A 127 5.76 24.99 9.89
CA ALA A 127 4.45 25.62 9.76
C ALA A 127 3.58 25.50 11.02
N GLU A 128 3.81 24.55 11.93
CA GLU A 128 3.11 24.47 13.23
C GLU A 128 3.81 25.31 14.34
N GLU A 129 5.13 25.49 14.28
CA GLU A 129 5.92 26.21 15.28
C GLU A 129 5.97 27.73 15.02
N LEU A 130 6.08 28.14 13.75
CA LEU A 130 6.18 29.55 13.32
C LEU A 130 4.93 30.41 13.62
N LEU A 131 3.80 29.79 13.98
CA LEU A 131 2.51 30.48 14.06
C LEU A 131 2.12 30.94 15.48
N THR A 132 2.88 30.59 16.52
CA THR A 132 2.53 30.96 17.92
C THR A 132 3.03 32.35 18.34
N GLY A 133 4.03 32.92 17.65
CA GLY A 133 4.64 34.21 18.00
C GLY A 133 4.18 35.44 17.19
N TYR A 134 3.80 35.28 15.92
CA TYR A 134 3.74 36.41 14.97
C TYR A 134 2.34 36.87 14.53
N TRP A 135 1.31 36.07 14.74
CA TRP A 135 -0.08 36.42 14.42
C TRP A 135 -1.04 35.72 15.38
N LYS A 136 -2.24 36.28 15.53
CA LYS A 136 -3.31 35.69 16.35
C LYS A 136 -4.63 35.75 15.61
N ILE A 137 -5.41 34.67 15.67
CA ILE A 137 -6.81 34.74 15.26
C ILE A 137 -7.65 35.26 16.42
N VAL A 138 -8.54 36.21 16.12
CA VAL A 138 -9.43 36.82 17.10
C VAL A 138 -10.87 36.51 16.73
N ARG A 139 -11.66 36.08 17.70
CA ARG A 139 -13.11 35.92 17.51
C ARG A 139 -13.71 37.29 17.16
N PRO A 140 -14.48 37.44 16.06
CA PRO A 140 -15.13 38.70 15.73
C PRO A 140 -15.96 39.23 16.90
N THR A 141 -15.99 40.54 17.13
CA THR A 141 -16.78 41.13 18.22
C THR A 141 -18.27 41.20 17.85
N ASP A 142 -18.56 41.48 16.59
CA ASP A 142 -19.90 41.55 16.03
C ASP A 142 -20.54 40.16 15.82
N GLN A 143 -21.84 40.05 16.12
CA GLN A 143 -22.58 38.79 16.03
C GLN A 143 -22.90 38.39 14.58
N GLN A 144 -23.17 39.36 13.71
CA GLN A 144 -23.46 39.13 12.31
C GLN A 144 -22.21 38.63 11.59
N GLU A 145 -21.04 39.24 11.87
CA GLU A 145 -19.76 38.79 11.30
C GLU A 145 -19.40 37.35 11.70
N ARG A 146 -19.70 36.93 12.94
CA ARG A 146 -19.51 35.54 13.38
C ARG A 146 -20.38 34.57 12.58
N SER A 147 -21.66 34.92 12.44
CA SER A 147 -22.64 34.11 11.72
C SER A 147 -22.25 33.97 10.24
N ASP A 148 -21.88 35.08 9.61
CA ASP A 148 -21.52 35.11 8.19
C ASP A 148 -20.24 34.31 7.90
N LEU A 149 -19.24 34.37 8.78
CA LEU A 149 -18.01 33.58 8.66
C LEU A 149 -18.29 32.07 8.77
N VAL A 150 -19.00 31.64 9.82
CA VAL A 150 -19.35 30.23 10.02
C VAL A 150 -20.22 29.72 8.87
N LYS A 151 -21.21 30.51 8.43
CA LYS A 151 -22.07 30.18 7.31
C LYS A 151 -21.28 30.06 6.00
N SER A 152 -20.37 30.99 5.72
CA SER A 152 -19.52 30.93 4.53
C SER A 152 -18.61 29.69 4.53
N LEU A 153 -18.07 29.30 5.70
CA LEU A 153 -17.30 28.07 5.85
C LEU A 153 -18.15 26.82 5.66
N ALA A 154 -19.38 26.80 6.17
CA ALA A 154 -20.30 25.68 5.98
C ALA A 154 -20.76 25.56 4.51
N GLU A 155 -21.04 26.69 3.85
CA GLU A 155 -21.34 26.75 2.41
C GLU A 155 -20.17 26.26 1.57
N LEU A 156 -18.95 26.67 1.91
CA LEU A 156 -17.73 26.18 1.26
C LEU A 156 -17.54 24.68 1.48
N ALA A 157 -17.72 24.19 2.71
CA ALA A 157 -17.62 22.77 3.00
C ALA A 157 -18.66 21.94 2.25
N LYS A 158 -19.86 22.49 2.02
CA LYS A 158 -20.91 21.89 1.20
C LYS A 158 -20.56 21.93 -0.30
N ALA A 159 -20.02 23.03 -0.80
CA ALA A 159 -19.55 23.11 -2.19
C ALA A 159 -18.38 22.14 -2.46
N ALA A 160 -17.46 22.01 -1.51
CA ALA A 160 -16.38 21.04 -1.54
C ALA A 160 -16.86 19.59 -1.34
N LYS A 161 -18.08 19.41 -0.81
CA LYS A 161 -18.70 18.13 -0.47
C LYS A 161 -20.13 18.05 -1.00
N ASP A 162 -20.28 17.78 -2.29
CA ASP A 162 -21.59 17.42 -2.83
C ASP A 162 -21.71 15.90 -3.01
N ASP A 163 -22.43 15.29 -2.06
CA ASP A 163 -22.94 13.90 -2.06
C ASP A 163 -24.39 13.84 -2.61
N SER A 164 -24.97 14.93 -3.12
CA SER A 164 -26.42 15.01 -3.46
C SER A 164 -26.81 14.54 -4.87
N LYS A 165 -25.92 13.83 -5.58
CA LYS A 165 -26.25 13.11 -6.82
C LYS A 165 -25.72 11.68 -6.87
N GLN A 166 -25.78 10.95 -5.75
CA GLN A 166 -25.66 9.49 -5.80
C GLN A 166 -27.05 8.87 -6.05
N PRO A 167 -27.26 8.11 -7.15
CA PRO A 167 -28.36 7.15 -7.22
C PRO A 167 -28.14 6.02 -6.18
N PRO A 168 -29.16 5.21 -5.83
CA PRO A 168 -28.99 4.04 -4.97
C PRO A 168 -27.99 3.05 -5.61
N PRO A 169 -27.40 2.13 -4.83
CA PRO A 169 -26.14 1.48 -5.17
C PRO A 169 -26.33 0.48 -6.31
N GLU A 170 -26.12 0.95 -7.53
CA GLU A 170 -25.82 0.19 -8.73
C GLU A 170 -24.96 1.10 -9.64
N GLU A 171 -24.02 0.46 -10.34
CA GLU A 171 -23.09 1.05 -11.31
C GLU A 171 -21.81 1.68 -10.72
N ALA A 172 -20.79 0.84 -10.65
CA ALA A 172 -19.39 1.24 -10.64
C ALA A 172 -19.10 2.14 -11.84
N VAL A 173 -18.58 3.34 -11.62
CA VAL A 173 -18.00 4.17 -12.69
C VAL A 173 -16.88 5.04 -12.11
N PRO A 174 -15.93 5.48 -12.94
CA PRO A 174 -14.83 4.70 -13.48
C PRO A 174 -13.49 5.21 -12.90
N VAL A 175 -12.44 4.42 -13.06
CA VAL A 175 -11.06 4.88 -12.89
C VAL A 175 -10.87 6.14 -13.74
N THR A 176 -10.78 7.31 -13.09
CA THR A 176 -10.42 8.55 -13.78
C THR A 176 -9.06 8.33 -14.40
N SER A 177 -9.03 8.39 -15.74
CA SER A 177 -7.87 8.29 -16.62
C SER A 177 -6.65 8.95 -16.01
N ARG A 178 -5.82 8.14 -15.35
CA ARG A 178 -4.42 8.51 -15.13
C ARG A 178 -3.76 8.35 -16.49
N SER A 179 -3.28 9.43 -17.09
CA SER A 179 -2.32 9.31 -18.19
C SER A 179 -1.11 8.55 -17.62
N LYS A 180 -1.02 7.25 -17.90
CA LYS A 180 0.19 6.47 -17.59
C LYS A 180 1.28 6.99 -18.52
N SER A 181 2.33 7.58 -17.98
CA SER A 181 3.53 7.91 -18.76
C SER A 181 4.12 6.60 -19.30
N SER A 182 4.40 6.54 -20.60
CA SER A 182 4.99 5.35 -21.21
C SER A 182 6.38 5.08 -20.58
N ILE A 183 6.63 3.85 -20.16
CA ILE A 183 7.96 3.43 -19.67
C ILE A 183 8.92 3.08 -20.82
N ALA A 184 8.51 3.29 -22.08
CA ALA A 184 9.30 2.99 -23.27
C ALA A 184 10.72 3.61 -23.29
N PRO A 185 10.97 4.83 -22.78
CA PRO A 185 12.32 5.39 -22.69
C PRO A 185 13.24 4.61 -21.73
N LEU A 186 12.70 4.17 -20.59
CA LEU A 186 13.42 3.39 -19.58
C LEU A 186 13.78 2.00 -20.13
N LEU A 187 12.84 1.39 -20.84
CA LEU A 187 13.03 0.11 -21.53
C LEU A 187 14.13 0.17 -22.58
N LEU A 188 14.23 1.26 -23.35
CA LEU A 188 15.32 1.42 -24.32
C LEU A 188 16.69 1.45 -23.63
N ASN A 189 16.80 2.15 -22.49
CA ASN A 189 18.04 2.18 -21.72
C ASN A 189 18.40 0.79 -21.18
N LEU A 190 17.44 0.08 -20.57
CA LEU A 190 17.59 -1.31 -20.14
C LEU A 190 18.18 -2.20 -21.22
N PHE A 191 17.59 -2.17 -22.41
CA PHE A 191 17.99 -3.01 -23.53
C PHE A 191 19.38 -2.67 -24.07
N SER A 192 19.71 -1.38 -24.13
CA SER A 192 21.05 -0.94 -24.54
C SER A 192 22.13 -1.40 -23.55
N THR A 193 21.85 -1.27 -22.25
CA THR A 193 22.78 -1.67 -21.18
C THR A 193 22.97 -3.19 -21.14
N ILE A 194 21.90 -4.00 -21.17
CA ILE A 194 22.03 -5.47 -21.19
C ILE A 194 22.88 -5.94 -22.40
N SER A 195 22.70 -5.32 -23.57
CA SER A 195 23.48 -5.67 -24.75
C SER A 195 24.97 -5.30 -24.63
N GLU A 196 25.31 -4.23 -23.90
CA GLU A 196 26.70 -3.83 -23.66
C GLU A 196 27.43 -4.79 -22.69
N TYR A 197 26.72 -5.41 -21.74
CA TYR A 197 27.27 -6.31 -20.71
C TYR A 197 27.23 -7.81 -21.05
N CYS A 198 26.61 -8.19 -22.18
CA CYS A 198 26.62 -9.56 -22.72
C CYS A 198 27.69 -9.76 -23.79
N ARG A 199 28.95 -9.37 -23.52
CA ARG A 199 30.10 -9.49 -24.44
C ARG A 199 30.92 -10.76 -24.21
N CYS A 200 30.28 -11.86 -23.85
CA CYS A 200 31.01 -13.11 -23.58
C CYS A 200 31.26 -13.93 -24.86
N GLU A 201 32.30 -14.77 -24.86
CA GLU A 201 32.72 -15.61 -26.01
C GLU A 201 31.82 -16.85 -26.23
N CYS A 202 30.57 -16.84 -25.75
CA CYS A 202 29.67 -17.97 -25.87
C CYS A 202 29.32 -18.27 -27.34
N THR A 203 29.45 -19.53 -27.76
CA THR A 203 29.22 -19.97 -29.14
C THR A 203 27.75 -19.95 -29.60
N ARG A 204 26.79 -19.71 -28.69
CA ARG A 204 25.35 -19.65 -28.97
C ARG A 204 24.72 -18.40 -28.35
N PRO A 205 23.71 -17.78 -28.98
CA PRO A 205 23.10 -16.55 -28.49
C PRO A 205 22.33 -16.78 -27.19
N HIS A 206 22.47 -15.85 -26.24
CA HIS A 206 21.68 -15.82 -25.01
C HIS A 206 20.22 -15.50 -25.32
N ARG A 207 19.29 -16.06 -24.55
CA ARG A 207 17.85 -15.75 -24.70
C ARG A 207 17.37 -14.99 -23.47
N ALA A 208 16.49 -14.03 -23.70
CA ALA A 208 15.76 -13.32 -22.67
C ALA A 208 14.26 -13.52 -22.88
N ILE A 209 13.54 -13.77 -21.79
CA ILE A 209 12.08 -13.73 -21.74
C ILE A 209 11.71 -12.53 -20.89
N LEU A 210 10.95 -11.62 -21.48
CA LEU A 210 10.38 -10.48 -20.79
C LEU A 210 8.93 -10.79 -20.45
N LEU A 211 8.58 -10.68 -19.17
CA LEU A 211 7.21 -10.84 -18.70
C LEU A 211 6.45 -9.53 -18.94
N LEU A 212 5.26 -9.64 -19.54
CA LEU A 212 4.40 -8.50 -19.86
C LEU A 212 3.43 -8.22 -18.71
N PHE A 213 3.30 -6.95 -18.32
CA PHE A 213 2.49 -6.50 -17.19
C PHE A 213 1.76 -5.20 -17.50
N THR A 214 0.76 -4.84 -16.69
CA THR A 214 0.07 -3.54 -16.81
C THR A 214 0.88 -2.37 -16.26
N HIS A 215 1.77 -2.60 -15.29
CA HIS A 215 2.55 -1.58 -14.57
C HIS A 215 1.69 -0.43 -13.97
N ARG A 216 0.47 -0.75 -13.49
CA ARG A 216 -0.47 0.24 -12.93
C ARG A 216 -0.04 0.85 -11.60
N PHE A 217 0.79 0.13 -10.85
CA PHE A 217 1.28 0.53 -9.52
C PHE A 217 2.77 0.82 -9.57
N LEU A 218 3.13 1.99 -10.09
CA LEU A 218 4.48 2.50 -9.92
C LEU A 218 4.59 3.18 -8.55
N PRO A 219 5.56 2.81 -7.70
CA PRO A 219 5.78 3.47 -6.42
C PRO A 219 6.19 4.92 -6.68
N LYS A 220 5.39 5.89 -6.24
CA LYS A 220 5.68 7.33 -6.43
C LYS A 220 6.86 7.85 -5.59
N ASN A 221 7.66 6.97 -5.01
CA ASN A 221 8.66 7.31 -4.00
C ASN A 221 9.97 6.52 -4.16
N THR A 222 10.20 5.93 -5.34
CA THR A 222 11.43 5.23 -5.67
C THR A 222 11.98 5.80 -6.98
N ASP A 223 13.27 6.15 -7.01
CA ASP A 223 13.96 6.61 -8.22
C ASP A 223 14.11 5.51 -9.28
N TYR A 224 13.57 4.32 -9.03
CA TYR A 224 13.77 3.09 -9.78
C TYR A 224 12.45 2.46 -10.23
N HIS A 225 12.45 1.93 -11.47
CA HIS A 225 11.38 1.11 -12.04
C HIS A 225 11.82 -0.35 -12.13
N SER A 226 11.07 -1.28 -11.53
CA SER A 226 11.41 -2.70 -11.53
C SER A 226 10.79 -3.45 -12.72
N ILE A 227 11.58 -4.32 -13.36
CA ILE A 227 11.15 -5.19 -14.45
C ILE A 227 11.66 -6.60 -14.18
N THR A 228 10.79 -7.59 -14.31
CA THR A 228 11.18 -9.00 -14.17
C THR A 228 11.47 -9.64 -15.53
N MET A 229 12.62 -10.27 -15.65
CA MET A 229 13.08 -10.98 -16.85
C MET A 229 13.59 -12.38 -16.50
N LEU A 230 13.47 -13.33 -17.43
CA LEU A 230 14.17 -14.60 -17.36
C LEU A 230 15.34 -14.57 -18.34
N LEU A 231 16.57 -14.72 -17.84
CA LEU A 231 17.78 -14.76 -18.64
C LEU A 231 18.29 -16.19 -18.75
N SER A 232 18.69 -16.62 -19.94
CA SER A 232 19.31 -17.92 -20.14
C SER A 232 20.65 -17.83 -20.85
N ARG A 233 21.58 -18.69 -20.41
CA ARG A 233 22.80 -18.99 -21.16
C ARG A 233 22.48 -19.93 -22.32
N GLY A 234 23.19 -19.77 -23.44
CA GLY A 234 23.08 -20.69 -24.57
C GLY A 234 23.28 -22.15 -24.11
N LYS A 235 22.26 -23.00 -24.36
CA LYS A 235 22.10 -24.40 -23.92
C LYS A 235 23.34 -25.13 -23.38
N SER A 236 23.26 -25.59 -22.13
CA SER A 236 24.04 -26.70 -21.57
C SER A 236 23.57 -28.05 -22.14
N VAL A 237 24.41 -29.08 -22.05
CA VAL A 237 24.11 -30.49 -22.44
C VAL A 237 22.85 -31.03 -21.74
N LYS A 238 22.40 -30.42 -20.64
CA LYS A 238 21.22 -30.82 -19.84
C LYS A 238 19.91 -30.05 -20.10
N GLY A 239 19.88 -28.96 -20.88
CA GLY A 239 18.67 -28.16 -21.05
C GLY A 239 18.93 -26.65 -21.10
N ILE A 240 17.86 -25.84 -21.09
CA ILE A 240 17.93 -24.38 -20.95
C ILE A 240 17.67 -24.07 -19.47
N HIS A 241 18.67 -23.53 -18.78
CA HIS A 241 18.47 -23.00 -17.43
C HIS A 241 18.00 -21.54 -17.52
N TRP A 242 16.86 -21.23 -16.92
CA TRP A 242 16.34 -19.88 -16.78
C TRP A 242 16.74 -19.32 -15.43
N GLN A 243 17.30 -18.11 -15.44
CA GLN A 243 17.61 -17.35 -14.25
C GLN A 243 16.59 -16.23 -14.14
N GLU A 244 15.82 -16.22 -13.06
CA GLU A 244 14.92 -15.11 -12.76
C GLU A 244 15.75 -13.90 -12.32
N THR A 245 15.45 -12.77 -12.96
CA THR A 245 16.20 -11.53 -12.81
C THR A 245 15.24 -10.37 -12.59
N GLU A 246 15.33 -9.69 -11.44
CA GLU A 246 14.72 -8.38 -11.25
C GLU A 246 15.71 -7.30 -11.70
N ILE A 247 15.21 -6.34 -12.46
CA ILE A 247 16.02 -5.23 -12.96
C ILE A 247 15.36 -3.92 -12.54
N ALA A 248 16.01 -3.23 -11.60
CA ALA A 248 15.65 -1.88 -11.18
C ALA A 248 16.34 -0.86 -12.10
N ILE A 249 15.59 -0.01 -12.78
CA ILE A 249 16.11 1.00 -13.72
C ILE A 249 15.89 2.39 -13.15
N LYS A 250 16.96 3.16 -12.98
CA LYS A 250 16.86 4.53 -12.49
C LYS A 250 16.29 5.47 -13.53
N GLU A 251 15.30 6.28 -13.15
CA GLU A 251 14.76 7.32 -14.02
C GLU A 251 15.72 8.53 -14.03
N ARG A 252 16.39 8.76 -15.16
CA ARG A 252 17.20 9.98 -15.35
C ARG A 252 16.28 11.14 -15.68
N SER A 253 16.16 12.08 -14.75
CA SER A 253 15.52 13.36 -15.00
C SER A 253 16.26 14.09 -16.14
N PRO A 254 15.57 14.58 -17.19
CA PRO A 254 16.20 15.40 -18.22
C PRO A 254 16.44 16.81 -17.63
N VAL A 255 17.62 17.04 -17.07
CA VAL A 255 18.06 18.40 -16.70
C VAL A 255 18.93 18.97 -17.82
N PRO A 256 18.54 20.07 -18.48
CA PRO A 256 19.51 20.91 -19.17
C PRO A 256 20.35 21.64 -18.13
N LYS A 257 21.67 21.43 -18.19
CA LYS A 257 22.69 22.04 -17.34
C LYS A 257 22.63 23.58 -17.38
N VAL A 258 22.62 24.21 -16.21
CA VAL A 258 23.23 25.53 -16.02
C VAL A 258 24.29 25.38 -14.94
N GLN A 259 25.55 25.36 -15.37
CA GLN A 259 26.73 25.42 -14.50
C GLN A 259 26.93 26.89 -14.08
N ILE A 260 26.93 27.15 -12.78
CA ILE A 260 27.51 28.37 -12.23
C ILE A 260 28.93 28.00 -11.79
N ILE A 261 29.92 28.58 -12.48
CA ILE A 261 31.34 28.48 -12.16
C ILE A 261 31.65 29.60 -11.17
N LEU A 262 32.28 29.28 -10.04
CA LEU A 262 32.95 30.25 -9.17
C LEU A 262 34.46 29.96 -9.16
N PRO A 263 35.33 30.98 -9.05
CA PRO A 263 36.76 30.84 -9.29
C PRO A 263 37.47 30.15 -8.12
N GLU A 264 38.42 29.26 -8.46
CA GLU A 264 39.30 28.54 -7.54
C GLU A 264 40.35 29.45 -6.89
N GLU A 265 40.80 29.08 -5.68
CA GLU A 265 42.23 29.03 -5.36
C GLU A 265 42.56 27.92 -4.31
N SER A 266 43.33 26.94 -4.79
CA SER A 266 44.35 26.08 -4.15
C SER A 266 44.01 24.97 -3.11
N ALA A 267 43.90 23.72 -3.62
CA ALA A 267 44.63 22.46 -3.31
C ALA A 267 44.69 21.91 -1.85
N ILE A 268 44.44 20.63 -1.49
CA ILE A 268 44.71 19.26 -2.03
C ILE A 268 43.67 18.27 -1.42
N PRO A 269 43.37 17.09 -2.01
CA PRO A 269 42.14 16.33 -1.74
C PRO A 269 42.27 15.29 -0.60
N GLU A 270 41.23 15.19 0.22
CA GLU A 270 40.95 13.99 1.03
C GLU A 270 39.59 13.39 0.61
N ILE A 271 39.61 12.06 0.57
CA ILE A 271 38.56 11.18 0.09
C ILE A 271 37.40 11.23 1.09
N ASP A 272 36.28 11.85 0.71
CA ASP A 272 35.04 11.70 1.46
C ASP A 272 34.45 10.30 1.22
N GLN A 273 34.70 9.45 2.20
CA GLN A 273 34.03 8.19 2.41
C GLN A 273 32.57 8.45 2.77
N ALA A 274 31.68 8.00 1.89
CA ALA A 274 30.26 7.83 2.23
C ALA A 274 30.11 6.74 3.31
N PRO A 275 29.34 6.98 4.39
CA PRO A 275 28.97 5.93 5.34
C PRO A 275 27.64 5.29 4.91
N GLY A 276 27.46 3.98 4.70
CA GLY A 276 28.36 2.84 4.66
C GLY A 276 27.57 1.58 4.23
N ASN A 277 28.18 0.78 3.35
CA ASN A 277 28.03 -0.67 3.08
C ASN A 277 26.64 -1.33 2.91
N GLU A 278 26.09 -1.23 1.70
CA GLU A 278 25.58 -2.43 1.00
C GLU A 278 26.61 -2.84 -0.07
N SER A 279 26.94 -4.12 -0.15
CA SER A 279 27.94 -4.67 -1.08
C SER A 279 27.44 -4.63 -2.54
N LEU A 280 27.43 -3.44 -3.13
CA LEU A 280 27.18 -3.21 -4.55
C LEU A 280 28.33 -3.80 -5.38
N THR A 281 28.13 -4.98 -5.96
CA THR A 281 29.13 -5.57 -6.85
C THR A 281 28.91 -5.04 -8.27
N ARG A 282 29.92 -4.39 -8.84
CA ARG A 282 29.85 -3.93 -10.24
C ARG A 282 29.86 -5.14 -11.17
N VAL A 283 28.83 -5.26 -12.00
CA VAL A 283 28.78 -6.32 -13.03
C VAL A 283 29.71 -5.91 -14.15
N THR A 284 30.62 -6.78 -14.55
CA THR A 284 31.54 -6.57 -15.68
C THR A 284 31.18 -7.44 -16.88
N ASP A 285 30.69 -8.66 -16.62
CA ASP A 285 30.12 -9.57 -17.61
C ASP A 285 28.91 -10.30 -17.01
N LEU A 286 27.80 -10.27 -17.73
CA LEU A 286 26.56 -10.92 -17.28
C LEU A 286 26.71 -12.44 -17.26
N CYS A 287 27.54 -13.02 -18.12
CA CYS A 287 27.73 -14.47 -18.22
C CYS A 287 28.45 -15.03 -16.98
N THR A 288 29.50 -14.37 -16.49
CA THR A 288 30.20 -14.77 -15.24
C THR A 288 29.32 -14.59 -14.00
N THR A 289 28.48 -13.56 -13.97
CA THR A 289 27.56 -13.29 -12.86
C THR A 289 26.49 -14.38 -12.73
N MET A 290 26.01 -14.90 -13.86
CA MET A 290 25.07 -16.02 -13.90
C MET A 290 25.69 -17.38 -13.49
N ASP A 291 27.01 -17.54 -13.57
CA ASP A 291 27.70 -18.81 -13.22
C ASP A 291 27.96 -18.94 -11.70
N ASN A 292 28.05 -17.81 -10.97
CA ASN A 292 28.34 -17.78 -9.53
C ASN A 292 27.12 -18.01 -8.64
N LEU A 293 25.91 -18.08 -9.22
CA LEU A 293 24.64 -18.22 -8.49
C LEU A 293 23.93 -19.48 -8.98
N THR A 294 23.78 -20.48 -8.12
CA THR A 294 23.13 -21.75 -8.52
C THR A 294 21.69 -21.87 -8.03
N THR A 295 21.18 -20.96 -7.17
CA THR A 295 19.85 -21.10 -6.53
C THR A 295 19.11 -19.79 -6.12
N SER A 296 19.65 -18.59 -6.37
CA SER A 296 19.05 -17.32 -5.94
C SER A 296 18.61 -16.45 -7.12
N ARG A 297 17.57 -15.62 -6.95
CA ARG A 297 17.11 -14.61 -7.94
C ARG A 297 18.21 -13.57 -8.17
N LEU A 298 18.41 -13.16 -9.43
CA LEU A 298 19.45 -12.20 -9.81
C LEU A 298 18.87 -10.78 -9.73
N ASN A 299 19.37 -9.95 -8.81
CA ASN A 299 18.89 -8.58 -8.66
C ASN A 299 19.89 -7.59 -9.26
N LEU A 300 19.50 -6.94 -10.36
CA LEU A 300 20.32 -6.00 -11.11
C LEU A 300 19.78 -4.58 -10.97
N ASN A 301 20.69 -3.63 -10.85
CA ASN A 301 20.39 -2.20 -10.84
C ASN A 301 21.07 -1.53 -12.04
N ILE A 302 20.31 -0.80 -12.85
CA ILE A 302 20.79 -0.03 -13.99
C ILE A 302 20.69 1.46 -13.69
N ASP A 303 21.85 2.13 -13.61
CA ASP A 303 21.97 3.60 -13.58
C ASP A 303 22.70 4.07 -14.84
N GLY A 304 21.94 4.65 -15.78
CA GLY A 304 22.44 4.99 -17.11
C GLY A 304 22.98 3.76 -17.85
N LYS A 305 24.28 3.78 -18.15
CA LYS A 305 25.01 2.67 -18.81
C LYS A 305 25.72 1.72 -17.84
N SER A 306 25.57 1.88 -16.54
CA SER A 306 26.26 1.03 -15.55
C SER A 306 25.29 0.03 -14.94
N MET A 307 25.76 -1.21 -14.74
CA MET A 307 25.01 -2.31 -14.14
C MET A 307 25.66 -2.77 -12.83
N PHE A 308 24.85 -2.90 -11.79
CA PHE A 308 25.27 -3.30 -10.44
C PHE A 308 24.41 -4.47 -9.93
N GLN A 309 24.98 -5.31 -9.07
CA GLN A 309 24.29 -6.43 -8.43
C GLN A 309 24.14 -6.17 -6.92
N HIS A 310 22.94 -6.44 -6.38
CA HIS A 310 22.66 -6.41 -4.93
C HIS A 310 22.49 -7.82 -4.33
N ALA A 311 22.69 -7.93 -3.01
CA ALA A 311 22.73 -9.19 -2.27
C ALA A 311 21.40 -9.63 -1.61
N GLU A 312 20.37 -8.77 -1.58
CA GLU A 312 19.06 -9.17 -1.05
C GLU A 312 18.46 -10.27 -1.93
N THR A 313 18.00 -11.36 -1.31
CA THR A 313 17.37 -12.49 -1.99
C THR A 313 15.97 -12.72 -1.42
N ASP A 314 14.96 -12.33 -2.19
CA ASP A 314 13.61 -12.85 -2.04
C ASP A 314 13.54 -14.29 -2.54
N LEU A 315 12.56 -15.04 -2.02
CA LEU A 315 12.24 -16.40 -2.46
C LEU A 315 12.08 -16.48 -3.98
N GLN A 316 12.80 -17.41 -4.61
CA GLN A 316 12.58 -17.79 -6.01
C GLN A 316 11.15 -18.27 -6.25
N LEU A 317 10.59 -17.98 -7.42
CA LEU A 317 9.45 -18.72 -7.94
C LEU A 317 9.87 -20.18 -8.21
N THR A 318 9.46 -21.09 -7.33
CA THR A 318 9.70 -22.53 -7.52
C THR A 318 8.93 -23.03 -8.76
N GLY A 319 9.60 -23.76 -9.66
CA GLY A 319 8.96 -24.42 -10.82
C GLY A 319 9.14 -23.74 -12.18
N LEU A 320 10.08 -22.80 -12.32
CA LEU A 320 10.47 -22.21 -13.62
C LEU A 320 11.68 -22.91 -14.28
N GLU A 321 12.16 -24.00 -13.69
CA GLU A 321 13.13 -24.91 -14.30
C GLU A 321 12.48 -25.58 -15.53
N ASP A 322 13.16 -25.63 -16.68
CA ASP A 322 12.67 -26.28 -17.91
C ASP A 322 11.35 -25.75 -18.52
N VAL A 323 11.04 -24.47 -18.34
CA VAL A 323 9.90 -23.82 -19.00
C VAL A 323 10.15 -23.67 -20.50
N GLU A 324 9.16 -24.07 -21.31
CA GLU A 324 9.14 -23.86 -22.75
C GLU A 324 8.27 -22.66 -23.14
N SER A 325 8.72 -21.89 -24.13
CA SER A 325 7.92 -20.83 -24.76
C SER A 325 7.09 -21.39 -25.92
N VAL A 326 5.78 -21.17 -25.90
CA VAL A 326 4.83 -21.51 -26.97
C VAL A 326 4.25 -20.20 -27.50
N SER A 327 4.03 -20.06 -28.81
CA SER A 327 3.39 -18.83 -29.33
C SER A 327 1.96 -18.70 -28.81
N LEU A 328 1.42 -17.48 -28.79
CA LEU A 328 0.02 -17.24 -28.40
C LEU A 328 -0.93 -17.98 -29.34
N GLU A 329 -0.61 -18.04 -30.63
CA GLU A 329 -1.37 -18.82 -31.61
C GLU A 329 -1.41 -20.31 -31.28
N GLU A 330 -0.25 -20.94 -31.04
CA GLU A 330 -0.20 -22.34 -30.67
C GLU A 330 -0.88 -22.55 -29.30
N GLY A 331 -0.49 -21.76 -28.29
CA GLY A 331 -0.87 -21.89 -26.89
C GLY A 331 -2.35 -21.67 -26.58
N LEU A 332 -2.95 -20.67 -27.22
CA LEU A 332 -4.33 -20.23 -26.92
C LEU A 332 -5.30 -20.61 -28.04
N PHE A 333 -4.99 -20.30 -29.31
CA PHE A 333 -5.93 -20.50 -30.41
C PHE A 333 -6.04 -21.95 -30.88
N CYS A 334 -5.02 -22.78 -30.62
CA CYS A 334 -5.08 -24.22 -30.84
C CYS A 334 -5.41 -25.02 -29.57
N ASN A 335 -5.75 -24.35 -28.45
CA ASN A 335 -6.11 -25.03 -27.21
C ASN A 335 -7.54 -25.55 -27.27
N GLU A 336 -7.78 -26.79 -26.82
CA GLU A 336 -9.12 -27.38 -26.77
C GLU A 336 -9.99 -26.78 -25.65
N THR A 337 -9.37 -26.16 -24.65
CA THR A 337 -10.08 -25.53 -23.53
C THR A 337 -10.37 -24.07 -23.85
N GLU A 338 -11.66 -23.71 -23.89
CA GLU A 338 -12.09 -22.32 -24.10
C GLU A 338 -11.95 -21.49 -22.82
N LEU A 339 -11.42 -20.27 -22.95
CA LEU A 339 -11.39 -19.28 -21.90
C LEU A 339 -12.75 -18.61 -21.73
N ASP A 340 -13.12 -18.37 -20.48
CA ASP A 340 -14.24 -17.51 -20.16
C ASP A 340 -13.96 -16.07 -20.59
N ILE A 341 -15.02 -15.28 -20.69
CA ILE A 341 -14.94 -13.89 -21.15
C ILE A 341 -14.13 -13.00 -20.21
N GLY A 342 -14.14 -13.27 -18.90
CA GLY A 342 -13.33 -12.57 -17.91
C GLY A 342 -11.85 -12.80 -18.13
N SER A 343 -11.45 -14.04 -18.38
CA SER A 343 -10.06 -14.42 -18.71
C SER A 343 -9.59 -13.79 -20.03
N LYS A 344 -10.43 -13.82 -21.07
CA LYS A 344 -10.16 -13.17 -22.37
C LYS A 344 -9.97 -11.66 -22.20
N THR A 345 -10.83 -11.01 -21.41
CA THR A 345 -10.78 -9.56 -21.13
C THR A 345 -9.52 -9.19 -20.36
N CYS A 346 -9.13 -9.97 -19.35
CA CYS A 346 -7.90 -9.78 -18.60
C CYS A 346 -6.65 -9.87 -19.49
N LEU A 347 -6.59 -10.89 -20.36
CA LEU A 347 -5.47 -11.07 -21.29
C LEU A 347 -5.38 -9.92 -22.31
N ALA A 348 -6.53 -9.51 -22.88
CA ALA A 348 -6.61 -8.37 -23.79
C ALA A 348 -6.07 -7.09 -23.13
N LEU A 349 -6.48 -6.83 -21.89
CA LEU A 349 -6.09 -5.65 -21.13
C LEU A 349 -4.58 -5.60 -20.85
N VAL A 350 -3.97 -6.71 -20.42
CA VAL A 350 -2.51 -6.79 -20.20
C VAL A 350 -1.74 -6.57 -21.50
N LEU A 351 -2.21 -7.15 -22.62
CA LEU A 351 -1.59 -6.97 -23.93
C LEU A 351 -1.74 -5.53 -24.44
N SER A 352 -2.87 -4.85 -24.20
CA SER A 352 -3.05 -3.45 -24.60
C SER A 352 -2.13 -2.50 -23.81
N TYR A 353 -1.99 -2.70 -22.49
CA TYR A 353 -0.99 -1.97 -21.70
C TYR A 353 0.44 -2.22 -22.20
N SER A 354 0.75 -3.47 -22.51
CA SER A 354 2.08 -3.84 -22.98
C SER A 354 2.37 -3.29 -24.38
N LEU A 355 1.37 -3.18 -25.27
CA LEU A 355 1.55 -2.52 -26.55
C LEU A 355 2.00 -1.07 -26.35
N LEU A 356 1.37 -0.33 -25.44
CA LEU A 356 1.75 1.05 -25.13
C LEU A 356 3.21 1.18 -24.67
N ASP A 357 3.72 0.19 -23.95
CA ASP A 357 5.08 0.17 -23.41
C ASP A 357 6.14 -0.28 -24.44
N PHE A 358 5.77 -1.14 -25.42
CA PHE A 358 6.73 -1.82 -26.32
C PHE A 358 6.62 -1.49 -27.82
N CYS A 359 5.53 -0.88 -28.30
CA CYS A 359 5.20 -0.77 -29.74
C CYS A 359 6.27 -0.05 -30.61
N TRP A 360 7.13 0.78 -30.00
CA TRP A 360 8.03 1.69 -30.73
C TRP A 360 9.49 1.26 -30.79
N LYS A 361 9.90 0.17 -30.13
CA LYS A 361 11.33 -0.12 -29.88
C LYS A 361 11.84 -1.39 -30.59
N PRO A 362 13.12 -1.41 -31.04
CA PRO A 362 13.67 -2.41 -31.96
C PRO A 362 14.05 -3.76 -31.34
N TRP A 363 13.83 -3.98 -30.04
CA TRP A 363 14.31 -5.17 -29.32
C TRP A 363 13.47 -6.44 -29.55
N PHE A 364 12.41 -6.33 -30.35
CA PHE A 364 11.48 -7.41 -30.65
C PHE A 364 11.51 -7.82 -32.15
N PRO A 365 12.42 -8.72 -32.56
CA PRO A 365 12.61 -9.07 -33.98
C PRO A 365 11.42 -9.80 -34.62
N GLY A 366 10.45 -10.28 -33.84
CA GLY A 366 9.26 -10.97 -34.33
C GLY A 366 8.03 -10.09 -34.64
N GLY A 367 8.07 -8.80 -34.31
CA GLY A 367 6.93 -7.86 -34.43
C GLY A 367 5.71 -8.18 -33.54
N TRP A 368 4.92 -7.17 -33.13
CA TRP A 368 3.74 -7.37 -32.27
C TRP A 368 2.63 -8.20 -32.93
N THR A 369 2.76 -9.52 -32.90
CA THR A 369 1.95 -10.50 -33.63
C THR A 369 1.65 -11.72 -32.75
N LYS A 370 0.61 -12.50 -33.10
CA LYS A 370 0.25 -13.73 -32.40
C LYS A 370 1.33 -14.82 -32.39
N SER A 371 2.24 -14.80 -33.37
CA SER A 371 3.39 -15.72 -33.43
C SER A 371 4.59 -15.19 -32.66
N GLY A 372 4.67 -13.86 -32.45
CA GLY A 372 5.72 -13.21 -31.67
C GLY A 372 5.45 -13.20 -30.16
N ILE A 373 4.21 -13.01 -29.73
CA ILE A 373 3.83 -13.08 -28.32
C ILE A 373 3.81 -14.56 -27.90
N CYS A 374 4.44 -14.88 -26.77
CA CYS A 374 4.54 -16.25 -26.26
C CYS A 374 3.88 -16.41 -24.89
N LEU A 375 3.45 -17.62 -24.60
CA LEU A 375 3.03 -18.12 -23.29
C LEU A 375 4.07 -19.12 -22.78
N LEU A 376 4.15 -19.27 -21.47
CA LEU A 376 5.08 -20.18 -20.81
C LEU A 376 4.37 -21.48 -20.43
N GLN A 377 4.91 -22.63 -20.84
CA GLN A 377 4.41 -23.93 -20.41
C GLN A 377 5.43 -24.67 -19.54
N TYR A 378 4.94 -25.27 -18.46
CA TYR A 378 5.71 -26.14 -17.58
C TYR A 378 4.94 -27.43 -17.32
N SER A 379 5.58 -28.58 -17.55
CA SER A 379 4.98 -29.89 -17.36
C SER A 379 3.65 -30.05 -18.12
N ARG A 380 2.51 -30.12 -17.42
CA ARG A 380 1.15 -30.27 -17.99
C ARG A 380 0.34 -28.97 -18.00
N GLN A 381 0.93 -27.83 -17.67
CA GLN A 381 0.23 -26.55 -17.52
C GLN A 381 0.83 -25.46 -18.41
N LEU A 382 -0.03 -24.68 -19.04
CA LEU A 382 0.27 -23.47 -19.81
C LEU A 382 -0.16 -22.26 -18.97
N LEU A 383 0.76 -21.35 -18.70
CA LEU A 383 0.51 -20.11 -17.98
C LEU A 383 0.02 -19.05 -18.95
N LEU A 384 -1.07 -18.36 -18.60
CA LEU A 384 -1.66 -17.32 -19.45
C LEU A 384 -0.94 -15.97 -19.39
N ARG A 385 0.14 -15.87 -18.61
CA ARG A 385 0.97 -14.67 -18.55
C ARG A 385 1.75 -14.50 -19.87
N PRO A 386 1.49 -13.44 -20.66
CA PRO A 386 2.13 -13.24 -21.94
C PRO A 386 3.57 -12.77 -21.77
N THR A 387 4.41 -13.14 -22.72
CA THR A 387 5.85 -12.91 -22.69
C THR A 387 6.39 -12.57 -24.07
N LEU A 388 7.47 -11.81 -24.09
CA LEU A 388 8.26 -11.56 -25.30
C LEU A 388 9.59 -12.33 -25.19
N VAL A 389 9.89 -13.12 -26.21
CA VAL A 389 11.13 -13.90 -26.29
C VAL A 389 12.07 -13.23 -27.28
N THR A 390 13.30 -12.96 -26.86
CA THR A 390 14.32 -12.35 -27.72
C THR A 390 15.69 -12.98 -27.52
N TYR A 391 16.60 -12.67 -28.44
CA TYR A 391 18.00 -13.11 -28.40
C TYR A 391 18.90 -11.91 -28.14
N ILE A 392 19.70 -11.98 -27.08
CA ILE A 392 20.70 -10.96 -26.76
C ILE A 392 21.87 -11.20 -27.73
N ARG A 393 22.02 -10.36 -28.76
CA ARG A 393 23.09 -10.45 -29.77
C ARG A 393 24.10 -9.31 -29.66
N GLN A 394 25.36 -9.61 -30.00
CA GLN A 394 26.42 -8.65 -30.26
C GLN A 394 26.08 -7.84 -31.53
N HIS A 395 25.80 -6.55 -31.34
CA HIS A 395 25.42 -5.56 -32.35
C HIS A 395 24.10 -5.83 -33.11
N PRO A 396 23.12 -4.91 -33.08
CA PRO A 396 22.10 -4.88 -34.10
C PRO A 396 22.80 -4.52 -35.41
N LYS A 397 23.05 -5.50 -36.29
CA LYS A 397 23.20 -5.16 -37.71
C LYS A 397 21.92 -4.44 -38.10
N SER A 398 22.08 -3.23 -38.59
CA SER A 398 21.02 -2.36 -39.08
C SER A 398 20.26 -3.03 -40.23
N SER A 399 19.38 -3.97 -39.94
CA SER A 399 18.15 -4.06 -40.69
C SER A 399 17.24 -3.05 -40.01
N ASP A 400 17.25 -1.83 -40.55
CA ASP A 400 16.27 -0.80 -40.23
C ASP A 400 14.90 -1.49 -40.20
N PRO A 401 14.24 -1.65 -39.03
CA PRO A 401 12.92 -2.22 -39.00
C PRO A 401 12.06 -1.22 -39.76
N SER A 402 11.83 -1.52 -41.04
CA SER A 402 11.06 -0.74 -42.00
C SER A 402 9.99 0.04 -41.25
N LYS A 403 9.93 1.37 -41.39
CA LYS A 403 8.96 2.29 -40.78
C LYS A 403 7.52 1.74 -40.89
N VAL A 404 7.15 0.79 -40.05
CA VAL A 404 5.80 0.24 -40.01
C VAL A 404 4.99 1.31 -39.32
N SER A 405 4.08 1.93 -40.08
CA SER A 405 3.20 2.99 -39.59
C SER A 405 2.54 2.58 -38.28
N SER A 406 2.48 3.54 -37.35
CA SER A 406 1.75 3.46 -36.08
C SER A 406 0.35 2.84 -36.23
N ASP A 407 -0.31 3.25 -37.30
CA ASP A 407 -1.63 2.84 -37.71
C ASP A 407 -1.70 1.33 -38.05
N LEU A 408 -0.65 0.78 -38.67
CA LEU A 408 -0.60 -0.65 -39.00
C LEU A 408 -0.42 -1.53 -37.77
N LYS A 409 0.37 -1.06 -36.79
CA LYS A 409 0.56 -1.77 -35.51
C LYS A 409 -0.73 -1.76 -34.68
N LEU A 410 -1.46 -0.64 -34.72
CA LEU A 410 -2.76 -0.50 -34.09
C LEU A 410 -3.79 -1.43 -34.74
N LEU A 411 -3.85 -1.48 -36.07
CA LEU A 411 -4.71 -2.40 -36.81
C LEU A 411 -4.42 -3.87 -36.48
N PHE A 412 -3.15 -4.28 -36.43
CA PHE A 412 -2.78 -5.65 -36.04
C PHE A 412 -3.14 -5.98 -34.59
N HIS A 413 -3.09 -4.99 -33.69
CA HIS A 413 -3.58 -5.19 -32.33
C HIS A 413 -5.09 -5.38 -32.29
N GLY A 414 -5.86 -4.62 -33.07
CA GLY A 414 -7.31 -4.81 -33.20
C GLY A 414 -7.69 -6.20 -33.71
N ILE A 415 -6.96 -6.70 -34.72
CA ILE A 415 -7.11 -8.07 -35.22
C ILE A 415 -6.82 -9.09 -34.11
N LEU A 416 -5.74 -8.88 -33.35
CA LEU A 416 -5.38 -9.76 -32.24
C LEU A 416 -6.47 -9.81 -31.16
N LEU A 417 -7.09 -8.66 -30.84
CA LEU A 417 -8.20 -8.60 -29.89
C LEU A 417 -9.41 -9.41 -30.37
N ILE A 418 -9.74 -9.35 -31.67
CA ILE A 418 -10.79 -10.19 -32.26
C ILE A 418 -10.44 -11.68 -32.14
N GLU A 419 -9.20 -12.06 -32.45
CA GLU A 419 -8.75 -13.45 -32.36
C GLU A 419 -8.77 -13.97 -30.91
N ILE A 420 -8.41 -13.14 -29.92
CA ILE A 420 -8.51 -13.49 -28.49
C ILE A 420 -9.98 -13.68 -28.08
N PHE A 421 -10.86 -12.78 -28.49
CA PHE A 421 -12.29 -12.89 -28.17
C PHE A 421 -12.90 -14.19 -28.73
N LYS A 422 -12.60 -14.50 -30.00
CA LYS A 422 -13.04 -15.74 -30.67
C LYS A 422 -12.27 -16.98 -30.21
N GLN A 423 -11.11 -16.81 -29.58
CA GLN A 423 -10.10 -17.84 -29.33
C GLN A 423 -9.75 -18.67 -30.58
N ALA A 424 -9.66 -18.00 -31.73
CA ALA A 424 -9.38 -18.64 -33.00
C ALA A 424 -8.66 -17.68 -33.94
N SER A 425 -7.66 -18.19 -34.65
CA SER A 425 -7.03 -17.46 -35.75
C SER A 425 -8.08 -17.12 -36.83
N LEU A 426 -8.04 -15.91 -37.36
CA LEU A 426 -8.85 -15.57 -38.53
C LEU A 426 -8.41 -16.43 -39.74
N PRO A 427 -9.33 -16.84 -40.63
CA PRO A 427 -9.00 -17.69 -41.78
C PRO A 427 -7.87 -17.07 -42.63
N SER A 428 -6.92 -17.90 -43.10
CA SER A 428 -5.60 -17.58 -43.66
C SER A 428 -5.54 -16.70 -44.94
N GLY A 429 -6.51 -15.81 -45.19
CA GLY A 429 -6.51 -14.85 -46.29
C GLY A 429 -5.64 -13.61 -46.08
N VAL A 430 -4.81 -13.59 -45.03
CA VAL A 430 -3.89 -12.50 -44.66
C VAL A 430 -2.45 -13.03 -44.80
N ASN A 431 -2.08 -13.47 -46.01
CA ASN A 431 -0.66 -13.65 -46.33
C ASN A 431 -0.05 -12.25 -46.47
N LEU A 432 0.97 -11.95 -45.66
CA LEU A 432 1.72 -10.69 -45.62
C LEU A 432 2.55 -10.49 -46.90
N GLY A 433 1.88 -10.27 -48.02
CA GLY A 433 2.45 -9.77 -49.27
C GLY A 433 1.79 -8.44 -49.62
N GLU A 434 2.58 -7.53 -50.19
CA GLU A 434 2.24 -6.15 -50.56
C GLU A 434 0.81 -6.02 -51.11
N THR A 435 -0.13 -5.72 -50.23
CA THR A 435 -1.51 -5.33 -50.54
C THR A 435 -1.92 -4.21 -49.60
N VAL A 436 -2.72 -3.28 -50.11
CA VAL A 436 -2.98 -1.94 -49.52
C VAL A 436 -3.62 -2.09 -48.14
N ILE A 437 -3.12 -1.36 -47.13
CA ILE A 437 -3.56 -1.39 -45.72
C ILE A 437 -5.09 -1.33 -45.56
N GLU A 438 -5.76 -0.59 -46.44
CA GLU A 438 -7.22 -0.48 -46.48
C GLU A 438 -7.94 -1.82 -46.72
N ASP A 439 -7.41 -2.70 -47.57
CA ASP A 439 -8.00 -4.02 -47.80
C ASP A 439 -7.96 -4.89 -46.54
N PHE A 440 -6.91 -4.74 -45.72
CA PHE A 440 -6.80 -5.43 -44.43
C PHE A 440 -7.77 -4.87 -43.41
N ARG A 441 -7.92 -3.54 -43.37
CA ARG A 441 -8.87 -2.86 -42.48
C ARG A 441 -10.30 -3.24 -42.80
N VAL A 442 -10.67 -3.30 -44.08
CA VAL A 442 -12.00 -3.75 -44.53
C VAL A 442 -12.26 -5.21 -44.15
N LYS A 443 -11.28 -6.11 -44.33
CA LYS A 443 -11.41 -7.51 -43.90
C LYS A 443 -11.56 -7.63 -42.38
N ALA A 444 -10.75 -6.92 -41.60
CA ALA A 444 -10.82 -6.90 -40.15
C ALA A 444 -12.17 -6.36 -39.65
N ARG A 445 -12.68 -5.29 -40.29
CA ARG A 445 -14.00 -4.71 -39.99
C ARG A 445 -15.14 -5.68 -40.29
N LYS A 446 -15.08 -6.38 -41.42
CA LYS A 446 -16.06 -7.43 -41.76
C LYS A 446 -16.09 -8.54 -40.72
N GLU A 447 -14.93 -8.99 -40.25
CA GLU A 447 -14.85 -9.98 -39.16
C GLU A 447 -15.34 -9.41 -37.83
N PHE A 448 -14.99 -8.17 -37.51
CA PHE A 448 -15.47 -7.45 -36.32
C PHE A 448 -17.01 -7.38 -36.27
N ASP A 449 -17.65 -7.05 -37.39
CA ASP A 449 -19.10 -6.95 -37.52
C ASP A 449 -19.79 -8.32 -37.45
N ALA A 450 -19.10 -9.39 -37.84
CA ALA A 450 -19.60 -10.76 -37.77
C ALA A 450 -19.55 -11.37 -36.36
N VAL A 451 -18.75 -10.81 -35.44
CA VAL A 451 -18.61 -11.30 -34.06
C VAL A 451 -19.82 -10.90 -33.22
N LYS A 452 -20.37 -11.87 -32.46
CA LYS A 452 -21.39 -11.62 -31.45
C LYS A 452 -20.72 -11.31 -30.11
N TRP A 453 -20.58 -10.02 -29.80
CA TRP A 453 -19.82 -9.52 -28.64
C TRP A 453 -20.50 -9.73 -27.27
N GLY A 454 -21.81 -10.02 -27.24
CA GLY A 454 -22.52 -10.29 -25.99
C GLY A 454 -22.54 -9.09 -25.04
N VAL A 455 -22.19 -9.30 -23.77
CA VAL A 455 -22.16 -8.27 -22.70
C VAL A 455 -20.83 -7.50 -22.62
N SER A 456 -19.83 -7.83 -23.45
CA SER A 456 -18.49 -7.23 -23.42
C SER A 456 -18.36 -6.04 -24.37
N GLU A 457 -19.14 -5.00 -24.09
CA GLU A 457 -19.21 -3.81 -24.93
C GLU A 457 -17.90 -3.00 -24.86
N GLY A 458 -17.18 -2.99 -23.73
CA GLY A 458 -15.87 -2.36 -23.63
C GLY A 458 -14.81 -3.05 -24.48
N PHE A 459 -14.77 -4.39 -24.47
CA PHE A 459 -13.88 -5.18 -25.33
C PHE A 459 -14.13 -4.87 -26.81
N ARG A 460 -15.41 -4.85 -27.23
CA ARG A 460 -15.81 -4.47 -28.58
C ARG A 460 -15.34 -3.05 -28.95
N GLN A 461 -15.55 -2.08 -28.07
CA GLN A 461 -15.12 -0.69 -28.28
C GLN A 461 -13.61 -0.60 -28.52
N SER A 462 -12.82 -1.32 -27.71
CA SER A 462 -11.35 -1.32 -27.84
C SER A 462 -10.87 -1.97 -29.14
N ALA A 463 -11.43 -3.11 -29.53
CA ALA A 463 -11.09 -3.75 -30.80
C ALA A 463 -11.49 -2.88 -32.01
N GLY A 464 -12.66 -2.22 -31.95
CA GLY A 464 -13.13 -1.31 -32.99
C GLY A 464 -12.25 -0.08 -33.13
N ALA A 465 -11.89 0.56 -32.01
CA ALA A 465 -11.00 1.72 -32.00
C ALA A 465 -9.63 1.42 -32.61
N CYS A 466 -9.08 0.22 -32.37
CA CYS A 466 -7.83 -0.22 -32.98
C CYS A 466 -7.94 -0.40 -34.52
N ILE A 467 -9.08 -0.84 -35.03
CA ILE A 467 -9.29 -1.07 -36.47
C ILE A 467 -9.56 0.24 -37.20
N ASP A 468 -10.32 1.14 -36.57
CA ASP A 468 -10.70 2.42 -37.13
C ASP A 468 -9.53 3.42 -37.16
N GLY A 469 -8.56 3.24 -36.26
CA GLY A 469 -7.43 4.14 -36.11
C GLY A 469 -7.82 5.49 -35.48
N PHE A 470 -6.83 6.34 -35.23
CA PHE A 470 -7.03 7.67 -34.65
C PHE A 470 -6.89 8.75 -35.73
N GLN A 471 -7.84 9.69 -35.82
CA GLN A 471 -8.00 10.59 -36.98
C GLN A 471 -6.85 11.60 -37.19
N ASP A 472 -6.04 11.90 -36.18
CA ASP A 472 -5.00 12.95 -36.21
C ASP A 472 -3.56 12.46 -36.48
N HIS A 473 -3.34 11.18 -36.76
CA HIS A 473 -1.98 10.64 -36.95
C HIS A 473 -1.58 10.44 -38.42
N LYS A 474 -1.92 11.41 -39.28
CA LYS A 474 -1.24 11.54 -40.59
C LYS A 474 0.16 12.12 -40.36
N LEU A 475 1.12 11.21 -40.36
CA LEU A 475 2.57 11.40 -40.18
C LEU A 475 3.16 12.50 -41.07
N ASP A 476 3.67 13.57 -40.43
CA ASP A 476 5.02 14.15 -40.62
C ASP A 476 5.06 15.53 -39.96
N THR A 477 5.55 15.62 -38.71
CA THR A 477 6.39 16.71 -38.16
C THR A 477 6.49 16.66 -36.62
N SER A 478 7.73 16.69 -36.14
CA SER A 478 8.27 17.11 -34.82
C SER A 478 7.50 16.85 -33.50
N GLU A 479 8.17 16.06 -32.66
CA GLU A 479 8.31 16.14 -31.19
C GLU A 479 7.08 15.97 -30.25
N ASN A 480 5.82 16.06 -30.69
CA ASN A 480 4.65 15.94 -29.81
C ASN A 480 3.75 14.69 -30.04
N THR A 481 4.23 13.68 -30.76
CA THR A 481 3.38 12.59 -31.28
C THR A 481 3.17 11.39 -30.35
N GLU A 482 4.14 11.02 -29.50
CA GLU A 482 4.04 9.81 -28.65
C GLU A 482 3.09 10.00 -27.44
N GLU A 483 3.09 11.16 -26.80
CA GLU A 483 2.20 11.45 -25.66
C GLU A 483 0.74 11.63 -26.07
N SER A 484 0.49 12.25 -27.23
CA SER A 484 -0.85 12.37 -27.80
C SER A 484 -1.43 10.99 -28.12
N PHE A 485 -0.66 10.15 -28.81
CA PHE A 485 -1.06 8.78 -29.11
C PHE A 485 -1.32 7.97 -27.83
N ALA A 486 -0.45 8.08 -26.82
CA ALA A 486 -0.62 7.37 -25.54
C ALA A 486 -1.92 7.76 -24.84
N THR A 487 -2.27 9.04 -24.88
CA THR A 487 -3.50 9.59 -24.29
C THR A 487 -4.74 9.05 -25.01
N ASP A 488 -4.75 9.11 -26.34
CA ASP A 488 -5.86 8.63 -27.16
C ASP A 488 -6.02 7.11 -27.06
N PHE A 489 -4.90 6.37 -27.06
CA PHE A 489 -4.88 4.92 -26.85
C PHE A 489 -5.39 4.54 -25.46
N CYS A 490 -4.98 5.24 -24.40
CA CYS A 490 -5.49 5.01 -23.05
C CYS A 490 -7.01 5.23 -22.97
N LYS A 491 -7.51 6.27 -23.62
CA LYS A 491 -8.94 6.63 -23.59
C LYS A 491 -9.81 5.68 -24.43
N ALA A 492 -9.37 5.36 -25.64
CA ALA A 492 -10.17 4.63 -26.63
C ALA A 492 -9.99 3.10 -26.55
N VAL A 493 -8.86 2.61 -26.05
CA VAL A 493 -8.54 1.16 -26.04
C VAL A 493 -8.43 0.63 -24.61
N ILE A 494 -7.66 1.28 -23.74
CA ILE A 494 -7.46 0.77 -22.37
C ILE A 494 -8.69 1.00 -21.50
N GLY A 495 -9.23 2.22 -21.48
CA GLY A 495 -10.36 2.58 -20.62
C GLY A 495 -11.60 1.70 -20.79
N PRO A 496 -12.02 1.32 -22.02
CA PRO A 496 -13.12 0.39 -22.20
C PRO A 496 -12.81 -1.03 -21.71
N LEU A 497 -11.61 -1.57 -21.96
CA LEU A 497 -11.19 -2.87 -21.43
C LEU A 497 -11.09 -2.87 -19.89
N GLU A 498 -10.68 -1.76 -19.27
CA GLU A 498 -10.70 -1.60 -17.82
C GLU A 498 -12.12 -1.64 -17.24
N ARG A 499 -13.09 -1.00 -17.90
CA ARG A 499 -14.49 -1.07 -17.47
C ARG A 499 -15.03 -2.49 -17.52
N ASP A 500 -14.79 -3.21 -18.61
CA ASP A 500 -15.22 -4.60 -18.74
C ASP A 500 -14.49 -5.49 -17.72
N PHE A 501 -13.19 -5.29 -17.51
CA PHE A 501 -12.44 -6.03 -16.51
C PHE A 501 -12.96 -5.77 -15.09
N ILE A 502 -13.21 -4.50 -14.72
CA ILE A 502 -13.78 -4.13 -13.40
C ILE A 502 -15.19 -4.73 -13.26
N SER A 503 -15.98 -4.74 -14.32
CA SER A 503 -17.31 -5.38 -14.30
C SER A 503 -17.24 -6.89 -14.06
N LEU A 504 -16.19 -7.56 -14.54
CA LEU A 504 -16.04 -9.02 -14.44
C LEU A 504 -15.28 -9.44 -13.17
N TRP A 505 -14.35 -8.62 -12.69
CA TRP A 505 -13.39 -8.99 -11.64
C TRP A 505 -13.34 -8.02 -10.45
N GLY A 506 -14.11 -6.92 -10.45
CA GLY A 506 -14.12 -5.91 -9.38
C GLY A 506 -12.81 -5.13 -9.29
N ASP A 507 -12.35 -4.86 -8.06
CA ASP A 507 -11.12 -4.11 -7.78
C ASP A 507 -9.84 -5.00 -7.77
N LYS A 508 -9.90 -6.20 -8.37
CA LYS A 508 -8.75 -7.10 -8.48
C LYS A 508 -7.68 -6.52 -9.41
N ASP A 509 -6.42 -6.91 -9.22
CA ASP A 509 -5.32 -6.56 -10.13
C ASP A 509 -5.31 -7.49 -11.37
N PRO A 510 -5.37 -6.98 -12.62
CA PRO A 510 -5.26 -7.80 -13.82
C PRO A 510 -3.98 -8.66 -13.88
N ASP A 511 -2.85 -8.15 -13.38
CA ASP A 511 -1.58 -8.87 -13.40
C ASP A 511 -1.57 -10.06 -12.44
N GLN A 512 -2.32 -9.94 -11.32
CA GLN A 512 -2.55 -11.03 -10.38
C GLN A 512 -3.56 -12.04 -10.93
N VAL A 513 -4.70 -11.57 -11.46
CA VAL A 513 -5.72 -12.44 -12.05
C VAL A 513 -5.12 -13.30 -13.16
N LEU A 514 -4.36 -12.71 -14.08
CA LEU A 514 -3.74 -13.44 -15.19
C LEU A 514 -2.68 -14.47 -14.73
N SER A 515 -2.08 -14.26 -13.56
CA SER A 515 -1.08 -15.16 -12.97
C SER A 515 -1.67 -16.44 -12.39
N GLU A 516 -2.93 -16.39 -11.97
CA GLU A 516 -3.66 -17.50 -11.38
C GLU A 516 -4.33 -18.37 -12.47
N LEU A 517 -4.52 -17.83 -13.67
CA LEU A 517 -5.15 -18.52 -14.79
C LEU A 517 -4.20 -19.50 -15.49
N LYS A 518 -4.67 -20.73 -15.69
CA LYS A 518 -3.90 -21.84 -16.27
C LYS A 518 -4.71 -22.61 -17.30
N LEU A 519 -4.05 -22.99 -18.38
CA LEU A 519 -4.59 -23.85 -19.42
C LEU A 519 -3.84 -25.20 -19.47
N PRO A 520 -4.43 -26.25 -20.06
CA PRO A 520 -3.69 -27.48 -20.34
C PRO A 520 -2.51 -27.24 -21.29
N SER A 521 -1.37 -27.89 -21.03
CA SER A 521 -0.19 -27.85 -21.92
C SER A 521 -0.49 -28.46 -23.29
N ILE A 522 0.18 -27.96 -24.33
CA ILE A 522 -0.01 -28.46 -25.69
C ILE A 522 1.04 -29.52 -26.00
N LYS A 523 0.57 -30.71 -26.40
CA LYS A 523 1.45 -31.79 -26.86
C LYS A 523 1.98 -31.44 -28.25
N ARG A 524 3.28 -31.16 -28.37
CA ARG A 524 3.92 -31.07 -29.69
C ARG A 524 3.72 -32.37 -30.46
N LYS A 525 3.14 -32.29 -31.66
CA LYS A 525 3.33 -33.35 -32.67
C LYS A 525 4.85 -33.42 -32.93
N LYS A 526 5.48 -34.55 -32.62
CA LYS A 526 6.90 -34.78 -32.94
C LYS A 526 7.11 -34.44 -34.42
N GLN A 527 8.00 -33.48 -34.71
CA GLN A 527 8.46 -33.29 -36.08
C GLN A 527 9.00 -34.63 -36.62
N PRO A 528 8.66 -35.02 -37.84
CA PRO A 528 9.34 -36.14 -38.49
C PRO A 528 10.84 -35.84 -38.50
N PRO A 529 11.71 -36.83 -38.25
CA PRO A 529 13.15 -36.60 -38.31
C PRO A 529 13.54 -36.04 -39.68
N PRO A 530 14.49 -35.09 -39.75
CA PRO A 530 14.94 -34.54 -41.02
C PRO A 530 15.51 -35.65 -41.90
N PRO A 531 15.34 -35.58 -43.24
CA PRO A 531 15.85 -36.60 -44.13
C PRO A 531 17.37 -36.73 -43.96
N PRO A 532 17.91 -37.95 -43.88
CA PRO A 532 19.33 -38.15 -43.65
C PRO A 532 20.14 -37.56 -44.82
N LYS A 533 21.17 -36.78 -44.50
CA LYS A 533 22.16 -36.29 -45.48
C LYS A 533 22.83 -37.50 -46.16
N PRO A 534 23.15 -37.41 -47.47
CA PRO A 534 23.65 -38.54 -48.24
C PRO A 534 25.05 -38.92 -47.76
N LYS A 535 25.24 -40.19 -47.39
CA LYS A 535 26.57 -40.77 -47.26
C LYS A 535 26.90 -41.53 -48.55
N PRO A 536 28.16 -41.44 -49.04
CA PRO A 536 28.57 -42.08 -50.27
C PRO A 536 28.65 -43.61 -50.11
N GLY A 537 28.25 -44.29 -51.17
CA GLY A 537 28.39 -45.70 -51.53
C GLY A 537 28.80 -46.73 -50.49
N HIS A 538 27.99 -47.77 -50.31
CA HIS A 538 28.31 -49.08 -50.91
C HIS A 538 27.09 -50.02 -50.93
N LEU A 539 26.94 -50.64 -52.10
CA LEU A 539 26.01 -51.69 -52.51
C LEU A 539 25.95 -52.90 -51.55
N LYS A 540 24.75 -53.39 -51.19
CA LYS A 540 24.03 -54.53 -51.83
C LYS A 540 22.98 -55.19 -50.90
N LYS A 541 21.82 -55.50 -51.53
CA LYS A 541 20.90 -56.66 -51.38
C LYS A 541 19.85 -56.69 -50.24
N THR A 542 18.60 -56.54 -50.70
CA THR A 542 17.31 -57.15 -50.26
C THR A 542 17.40 -58.65 -49.91
N PRO A 543 16.39 -59.32 -49.25
CA PRO A 543 14.93 -59.03 -49.30
C PRO A 543 14.06 -59.35 -48.04
N GLN A 544 12.75 -59.01 -48.18
CA GLN A 544 11.52 -59.70 -47.71
C GLN A 544 10.84 -59.42 -46.34
N LYS A 545 9.54 -59.03 -46.46
CA LYS A 545 8.37 -59.10 -45.54
C LYS A 545 8.09 -60.56 -45.06
N PRO A 546 7.27 -60.88 -44.01
CA PRO A 546 5.90 -60.34 -43.79
C PRO A 546 5.26 -60.35 -42.36
N THR A 547 4.14 -59.62 -42.23
CA THR A 547 2.86 -59.83 -41.47
C THR A 547 2.74 -60.41 -40.03
N ARG A 548 2.08 -59.61 -39.14
CA ARG A 548 0.88 -59.83 -38.24
C ARG A 548 0.78 -61.18 -37.45
N PRO A 549 0.37 -61.26 -36.14
CA PRO A 549 -0.91 -60.74 -35.65
C PRO A 549 -1.10 -60.31 -34.17
N THR A 550 -2.26 -59.67 -33.98
CA THR A 550 -2.97 -59.23 -32.76
C THR A 550 -3.44 -60.36 -31.84
N LYS A 551 -3.48 -60.15 -30.51
CA LYS A 551 -4.48 -60.66 -29.54
C LYS A 551 -4.31 -60.02 -28.12
N PRO A 552 -5.26 -60.19 -27.16
CA PRO A 552 -5.95 -59.07 -26.50
C PRO A 552 -5.78 -58.96 -24.96
N LYS A 553 -6.47 -57.95 -24.39
CA LYS A 553 -6.64 -57.61 -22.95
C LYS A 553 -6.86 -58.81 -22.01
N PRO A 554 -6.62 -58.57 -20.70
CA PRO A 554 -7.71 -58.75 -19.75
C PRO A 554 -7.92 -57.57 -18.79
N SER A 555 -9.19 -57.44 -18.41
CA SER A 555 -9.81 -56.60 -17.39
C SER A 555 -9.58 -57.14 -15.99
N ILE A 556 -9.41 -56.27 -14.97
CA ILE A 556 -9.82 -56.55 -13.59
C ILE A 556 -10.47 -55.30 -12.97
N SER A 557 -11.49 -55.60 -12.18
CA SER A 557 -12.59 -54.84 -11.62
C SER A 557 -12.29 -53.89 -10.46
N THR A 558 -13.14 -52.87 -10.42
CA THR A 558 -13.68 -52.07 -9.32
C THR A 558 -13.69 -52.67 -7.90
N SER A 559 -13.41 -51.81 -6.91
CA SER A 559 -14.30 -51.66 -5.75
C SER A 559 -14.31 -50.22 -5.25
N SER A 560 -15.52 -49.73 -5.04
CA SER A 560 -15.91 -48.37 -4.63
C SER A 560 -15.98 -48.26 -3.12
N THR A 561 -15.63 -47.10 -2.56
CA THR A 561 -16.21 -46.64 -1.29
C THR A 561 -16.64 -45.18 -1.47
N GLN A 562 -17.96 -44.98 -1.50
CA GLN A 562 -18.60 -43.66 -1.50
C GLN A 562 -18.57 -43.10 -0.08
N VAL A 563 -18.13 -41.85 0.08
CA VAL A 563 -18.51 -41.00 1.22
C VAL A 563 -19.26 -39.81 0.63
N THR A 564 -20.52 -39.70 1.03
CA THR A 564 -21.50 -38.71 0.63
C THR A 564 -21.19 -37.35 1.25
N HIS A 565 -20.99 -36.30 0.44
CA HIS A 565 -21.05 -34.92 0.89
C HIS A 565 -22.48 -34.37 0.73
N ALA A 566 -23.05 -33.88 1.83
CA ALA A 566 -24.32 -33.16 1.86
C ALA A 566 -24.17 -31.76 1.22
N PRO A 567 -25.24 -31.19 0.64
CA PRO A 567 -25.19 -29.90 -0.04
C PRO A 567 -25.16 -28.74 0.96
N ILE A 568 -24.23 -27.80 0.76
CA ILE A 568 -24.15 -26.55 1.52
C ILE A 568 -25.26 -25.62 1.01
N ALA A 569 -26.14 -25.22 1.93
CA ALA A 569 -27.21 -24.27 1.68
C ALA A 569 -26.66 -22.86 1.42
N HIS A 570 -27.13 -22.23 0.34
CA HIS A 570 -26.98 -20.79 0.10
C HIS A 570 -27.67 -20.01 1.22
N THR A 571 -26.87 -19.28 2.01
CA THR A 571 -27.41 -18.30 2.96
C THR A 571 -26.80 -16.93 2.63
N THR A 572 -27.67 -15.99 2.34
CA THR A 572 -27.43 -14.56 2.13
C THR A 572 -26.72 -13.93 3.34
N GLY A 573 -25.42 -13.60 3.21
CA GLY A 573 -24.59 -13.10 4.30
C GLY A 573 -24.36 -11.58 4.26
N ARG A 574 -25.07 -10.83 5.10
CA ARG A 574 -24.71 -9.46 5.51
C ARG A 574 -23.25 -9.41 6.01
N LEU A 575 -22.48 -8.39 5.63
CA LEU A 575 -21.19 -8.06 6.24
C LEU A 575 -21.32 -8.01 7.78
N GLN A 576 -20.73 -8.99 8.47
CA GLN A 576 -20.73 -9.07 9.93
C GLN A 576 -19.56 -8.27 10.51
N LEU A 577 -19.85 -7.11 11.09
CA LEU A 577 -18.90 -6.32 11.87
C LEU A 577 -18.56 -7.06 13.18
N LYS A 578 -17.39 -7.69 13.27
CA LYS A 578 -16.89 -8.40 14.46
C LYS A 578 -15.79 -7.59 15.19
N PHE A 579 -15.69 -7.74 16.51
CA PHE A 579 -14.47 -7.52 17.29
C PHE A 579 -13.40 -8.41 16.66
N PHE A 580 -12.17 -7.91 16.59
CA PHE A 580 -11.14 -8.51 15.76
C PHE A 580 -10.56 -9.78 16.37
N ASP A 581 -11.32 -10.87 16.45
CA ASP A 581 -10.79 -12.20 16.68
C ASP A 581 -11.00 -13.11 15.46
N VAL A 582 -10.04 -13.99 15.24
CA VAL A 582 -10.14 -15.07 14.26
C VAL A 582 -10.45 -16.34 15.04
N ASP A 583 -11.59 -16.98 14.74
CA ASP A 583 -11.99 -18.29 15.27
C ASP A 583 -11.12 -19.43 14.68
N ASP A 584 -9.81 -19.26 14.68
CA ASP A 584 -8.89 -20.31 14.27
C ASP A 584 -8.52 -21.17 15.46
N LYS A 585 -8.41 -22.48 15.24
CA LYS A 585 -7.58 -23.35 16.08
C LYS A 585 -6.14 -23.09 15.63
N PRO A 586 -5.36 -22.25 16.35
CA PRO A 586 -4.00 -21.95 15.92
C PRO A 586 -3.19 -23.24 15.78
N GLU A 587 -2.32 -23.29 14.77
CA GLU A 587 -1.45 -24.43 14.57
C GLU A 587 -0.54 -24.62 15.80
N PRO A 588 -0.17 -25.87 16.14
CA PRO A 588 0.69 -26.14 17.28
C PRO A 588 2.01 -25.34 17.28
N LYS A 589 2.56 -25.05 16.10
CA LYS A 589 3.76 -24.21 15.95
C LYS A 589 3.52 -22.76 16.37
N GLN A 590 2.38 -22.19 16.00
CA GLN A 590 2.02 -20.81 16.35
C GLN A 590 1.81 -20.70 17.87
N VAL A 591 1.12 -21.68 18.47
CA VAL A 591 0.94 -21.79 19.92
C VAL A 591 2.29 -21.86 20.64
N GLN A 592 3.19 -22.75 20.19
CA GLN A 592 4.52 -22.87 20.79
C GLN A 592 5.33 -21.58 20.65
N GLY A 593 5.24 -20.90 19.50
CA GLY A 593 5.86 -19.60 19.27
C GLY A 593 5.37 -18.53 20.24
N ALA A 594 4.05 -18.41 20.43
CA ALA A 594 3.47 -17.49 21.39
C ALA A 594 3.87 -17.83 22.84
N LEU A 595 3.86 -19.11 23.22
CA LEU A 595 4.33 -19.53 24.55
C LEU A 595 5.80 -19.19 24.78
N ASN A 596 6.66 -19.36 23.77
CA ASN A 596 8.05 -18.96 23.82
C ASN A 596 8.20 -17.44 23.99
N TRP A 597 7.37 -16.64 23.31
CA TRP A 597 7.35 -15.18 23.45
C TRP A 597 7.07 -14.76 24.91
N PHE A 598 6.04 -15.35 25.54
CA PHE A 598 5.75 -15.11 26.96
C PHE A 598 6.85 -15.66 27.88
N GLY A 599 7.45 -16.80 27.54
CA GLY A 599 8.57 -17.38 28.27
C GLY A 599 9.80 -16.46 28.32
N ILE A 600 10.15 -15.80 27.21
CA ILE A 600 11.21 -14.79 27.15
C ILE A 600 10.88 -13.63 28.09
N PHE A 601 9.65 -13.13 28.04
CA PHE A 601 9.23 -12.04 28.92
C PHE A 601 9.30 -12.42 30.39
N ASP A 602 8.79 -13.60 30.76
CA ASP A 602 8.80 -14.11 32.13
C ASP A 602 10.24 -14.30 32.64
N GLN A 603 11.14 -14.81 31.80
CA GLN A 603 12.57 -14.95 32.10
C GLN A 603 13.24 -13.59 32.36
N VAL A 604 13.01 -12.60 31.49
CA VAL A 604 13.59 -11.26 31.64
C VAL A 604 13.11 -10.59 32.91
N ARG A 605 11.81 -10.71 33.24
CA ARG A 605 11.27 -10.19 34.51
C ARG A 605 11.82 -10.91 35.73
N ALA A 606 11.97 -12.23 35.69
CA ALA A 606 12.57 -12.99 36.79
C ALA A 606 14.02 -12.54 37.02
N ASN A 607 14.80 -12.36 35.96
CA ASN A 607 16.17 -11.86 36.03
C ASN A 607 16.23 -10.46 36.64
N GLN A 608 15.35 -9.54 36.23
CA GLN A 608 15.25 -8.22 36.84
C GLN A 608 14.89 -8.29 38.32
N ALA A 609 13.95 -9.16 38.71
CA ALA A 609 13.58 -9.33 40.11
C ALA A 609 14.74 -9.89 40.96
N LEU A 610 15.55 -10.79 40.41
CA LEU A 610 16.75 -11.31 41.06
C LEU A 610 17.84 -10.23 41.21
N GLN A 611 18.15 -9.50 40.14
CA GLN A 611 19.06 -8.35 40.19
C GLN A 611 18.56 -7.28 41.18
N ALA A 612 17.24 -7.10 41.25
CA ALA A 612 16.62 -6.19 42.20
C ALA A 612 16.84 -6.64 43.64
N LYS A 613 16.75 -7.94 43.96
CA LYS A 613 17.04 -8.42 45.32
C LYS A 613 18.51 -8.28 45.72
N GLN A 614 19.43 -8.24 44.76
CA GLN A 614 20.88 -8.18 45.00
C GLN A 614 21.42 -6.75 45.22
N LYS A 615 20.87 -5.72 44.55
CA LYS A 615 21.28 -4.32 44.74
C LYS A 615 20.50 -3.65 45.89
N LYS A 616 21.15 -3.18 46.97
CA LYS A 616 20.53 -2.36 48.03
C LYS A 616 20.34 -0.91 47.56
N GLY A 617 19.11 -0.49 47.29
CA GLY A 617 18.76 0.89 46.90
C GLY A 617 17.27 1.05 46.56
N THR A 618 16.77 2.29 46.55
CA THR A 618 15.41 2.68 46.14
C THR A 618 15.22 2.34 44.65
N LYS A 619 14.26 1.48 44.32
CA LYS A 619 14.08 0.92 42.97
C LYS A 619 12.79 1.39 42.35
N VAL A 620 12.85 1.77 41.07
CA VAL A 620 11.65 1.99 40.27
C VAL A 620 11.13 0.65 39.78
N GLN A 621 9.87 0.34 40.12
CA GLN A 621 9.23 -0.89 39.68
C GLN A 621 8.76 -0.73 38.22
N ILE A 622 9.26 -1.60 37.34
CA ILE A 622 9.00 -1.57 35.91
C ILE A 622 7.84 -2.53 35.59
N ASP A 623 6.66 -2.22 36.13
CA ASP A 623 5.47 -3.08 36.10
C ASP A 623 4.16 -2.34 35.84
N GLY A 624 4.26 -1.06 35.43
CA GLY A 624 3.13 -0.19 35.13
C GLY A 624 2.46 0.40 36.39
N ARG A 625 3.14 0.40 37.54
CA ARG A 625 2.64 1.03 38.76
C ARG A 625 2.21 2.48 38.52
N GLY A 626 1.04 2.82 39.04
CA GLY A 626 0.50 4.18 38.96
C GLY A 626 -0.28 4.48 37.68
N ILE A 627 -0.11 3.67 36.63
CA ILE A 627 -0.76 3.86 35.34
C ILE A 627 -2.19 3.33 35.37
N LYS A 628 -3.13 4.17 34.94
CA LYS A 628 -4.54 3.81 34.75
C LYS A 628 -4.84 3.55 33.28
N ILE A 629 -5.55 2.47 32.99
CA ILE A 629 -5.89 2.05 31.63
C ILE A 629 -7.39 1.82 31.53
N ALA A 630 -8.06 2.53 30.62
CA ALA A 630 -9.44 2.23 30.26
C ALA A 630 -9.51 1.16 29.18
N ILE A 631 -10.37 0.17 29.38
CA ILE A 631 -10.72 -0.87 28.42
C ILE A 631 -12.19 -0.67 28.05
N LEU A 632 -12.42 -0.27 26.80
CA LEU A 632 -13.77 -0.20 26.24
C LEU A 632 -13.97 -1.47 25.42
N ASP A 633 -14.74 -2.42 25.95
CA ASP A 633 -14.90 -3.74 25.33
C ASP A 633 -16.24 -4.38 25.76
N THR A 634 -16.32 -5.70 25.71
CA THR A 634 -17.47 -6.54 26.07
C THR A 634 -17.67 -6.70 27.58
N GLY A 635 -16.73 -6.23 28.41
CA GLY A 635 -16.85 -6.22 29.88
C GLY A 635 -15.69 -6.91 30.59
N ILE A 636 -15.94 -7.34 31.83
CA ILE A 636 -15.05 -8.18 32.63
C ILE A 636 -15.83 -9.29 33.34
N ASP A 637 -15.30 -10.50 33.37
CA ASP A 637 -15.81 -11.60 34.19
C ASP A 637 -15.06 -11.65 35.55
N PRO A 638 -15.65 -11.13 36.64
CA PRO A 638 -15.02 -11.17 37.96
C PRO A 638 -15.03 -12.56 38.58
N THR A 639 -15.80 -13.52 38.04
CA THR A 639 -15.86 -14.90 38.57
C THR A 639 -14.69 -15.76 38.10
N ASN A 640 -13.98 -15.34 37.04
CA ASN A 640 -12.74 -15.96 36.63
C ASN A 640 -11.71 -15.89 37.76
N SER A 641 -11.18 -17.03 38.20
CA SER A 641 -10.29 -17.12 39.37
C SER A 641 -9.03 -16.26 39.21
N TRP A 642 -8.45 -16.18 38.01
CA TRP A 642 -7.29 -15.35 37.75
C TRP A 642 -7.62 -13.85 37.85
N ILE A 643 -8.73 -13.42 37.26
CA ILE A 643 -9.21 -12.02 37.34
C ILE A 643 -9.57 -11.64 38.77
N SER A 644 -10.32 -12.49 39.48
CA SER A 644 -10.78 -12.24 40.85
C SER A 644 -9.61 -11.98 41.80
N SER A 645 -8.48 -12.68 41.62
CA SER A 645 -7.26 -12.47 42.40
C SER A 645 -6.70 -11.04 42.30
N LYS A 646 -7.09 -10.29 41.26
CA LYS A 646 -6.63 -8.92 40.95
C LYS A 646 -7.76 -7.88 41.04
N ALA A 647 -8.92 -8.23 41.61
CA ALA A 647 -10.12 -7.39 41.64
C ALA A 647 -9.87 -5.98 42.21
N GLY A 648 -9.02 -5.83 43.23
CA GLY A 648 -8.69 -4.52 43.84
C GLY A 648 -8.01 -3.51 42.91
N ARG A 649 -7.71 -3.88 41.66
CA ARG A 649 -7.14 -2.99 40.63
C ARG A 649 -8.08 -2.75 39.47
N ILE A 650 -9.24 -3.38 39.46
CA ILE A 650 -10.24 -3.32 38.40
C ILE A 650 -11.41 -2.52 38.93
N GLN A 651 -11.85 -1.52 38.18
CA GLN A 651 -13.06 -0.77 38.50
C GLN A 651 -13.91 -0.64 37.25
N CYS A 652 -15.21 -0.82 37.40
CA CYS A 652 -16.14 -0.74 36.30
C CYS A 652 -16.82 0.62 36.21
N TRP A 653 -17.16 1.03 34.99
CA TRP A 653 -17.90 2.24 34.70
C TRP A 653 -19.14 1.91 33.84
N PRO A 654 -20.31 2.53 34.11
CA PRO A 654 -20.58 3.49 35.19
C PRO A 654 -20.81 2.87 36.59
N SER A 655 -20.92 1.54 36.70
CA SER A 655 -21.05 0.81 37.98
C SER A 655 -20.64 -0.68 37.86
N GLU A 656 -20.40 -1.36 38.97
CA GLU A 656 -19.91 -2.76 39.02
C GLU A 656 -20.90 -3.79 38.42
N ASP A 657 -22.20 -3.64 38.64
CA ASP A 657 -23.22 -4.54 38.06
C ASP A 657 -23.34 -4.43 36.53
N SER A 658 -22.83 -3.33 35.96
CA SER A 658 -23.02 -2.97 34.55
C SER A 658 -21.94 -3.52 33.60
N CYS A 659 -20.88 -4.12 34.13
CA CYS A 659 -19.70 -4.50 33.33
C CYS A 659 -19.50 -5.99 33.11
N LYS A 660 -20.43 -6.86 33.57
CA LYS A 660 -20.30 -8.32 33.41
C LYS A 660 -20.04 -8.70 31.95
N ASP A 661 -18.95 -9.43 31.73
CA ASP A 661 -18.62 -9.98 30.42
C ASP A 661 -19.45 -11.22 30.13
N THR A 662 -20.15 -11.21 29.01
CA THR A 662 -20.97 -12.32 28.52
C THR A 662 -20.35 -13.00 27.31
N ASP A 663 -19.27 -12.43 26.79
CA ASP A 663 -18.58 -12.85 25.58
C ASP A 663 -17.21 -13.44 25.94
N GLY A 664 -16.44 -12.69 26.73
CA GLY A 664 -15.13 -13.04 27.23
C GLY A 664 -13.98 -12.34 26.53
N HIS A 665 -14.22 -11.63 25.42
CA HIS A 665 -13.19 -10.86 24.73
C HIS A 665 -12.56 -9.81 25.66
N GLY A 666 -13.38 -9.02 26.36
CA GLY A 666 -12.92 -7.97 27.28
C GLY A 666 -12.18 -8.53 28.48
N THR A 667 -12.62 -9.68 28.98
CA THR A 667 -11.92 -10.44 30.03
C THR A 667 -10.52 -10.88 29.58
N GLN A 668 -10.38 -11.35 28.34
CA GLN A 668 -9.08 -11.72 27.77
C GLN A 668 -8.17 -10.52 27.57
N VAL A 669 -8.70 -9.38 27.10
CA VAL A 669 -7.96 -8.11 26.99
C VAL A 669 -7.45 -7.67 28.36
N ALA A 670 -8.29 -7.70 29.40
CA ALA A 670 -7.90 -7.36 30.77
C ALA A 670 -6.84 -8.32 31.34
N TYR A 671 -6.96 -9.61 31.05
CA TYR A 671 -5.97 -10.61 31.42
C TYR A 671 -4.59 -10.29 30.85
N LEU A 672 -4.48 -10.00 29.55
CA LEU A 672 -3.21 -9.68 28.90
C LEU A 672 -2.54 -8.45 29.53
N LEU A 673 -3.32 -7.38 29.77
CA LEU A 673 -2.84 -6.17 30.42
C LEU A 673 -2.31 -6.44 31.83
N LEU A 674 -3.06 -7.17 32.66
CA LEU A 674 -2.66 -7.48 34.04
C LEU A 674 -1.56 -8.54 34.13
N ARG A 675 -1.32 -9.33 33.07
CA ARG A 675 -0.22 -10.29 33.01
C ARG A 675 1.09 -9.59 32.70
N LEU A 676 1.08 -8.70 31.70
CA LEU A 676 2.27 -8.00 31.22
C LEU A 676 2.64 -6.80 32.08
N ALA A 677 1.66 -5.97 32.46
CA ALA A 677 1.87 -4.80 33.31
C ALA A 677 1.13 -5.00 34.64
N PRO A 678 1.66 -5.81 35.56
CA PRO A 678 0.86 -6.32 36.66
C PRO A 678 0.47 -5.28 37.69
N LEU A 679 1.02 -4.06 37.74
CA LEU A 679 0.62 -3.03 38.72
C LEU A 679 -0.25 -1.91 38.16
N VAL A 680 -0.72 -2.05 36.92
CA VAL A 680 -1.70 -1.10 36.34
C VAL A 680 -3.05 -1.19 37.05
N ARG A 681 -3.82 -0.10 36.97
CA ARG A 681 -5.22 -0.05 37.39
C ARG A 681 -6.11 -0.03 36.16
N LEU A 682 -7.05 -0.98 36.07
CA LEU A 682 -7.96 -1.07 34.94
C LEU A 682 -9.28 -0.35 35.22
N ARG A 683 -9.82 0.29 34.19
CA ARG A 683 -11.16 0.87 34.13
C ARG A 683 -11.95 0.21 33.02
N ILE A 684 -12.96 -0.57 33.37
CA ILE A 684 -13.71 -1.36 32.39
C ILE A 684 -15.00 -0.63 32.04
N ALA A 685 -15.15 -0.27 30.77
CA ALA A 685 -16.41 0.21 30.22
C ALA A 685 -16.96 -0.85 29.25
N LYS A 686 -18.06 -1.50 29.63
CA LYS A 686 -18.78 -2.41 28.75
C LYS A 686 -19.53 -1.61 27.69
N VAL A 687 -19.03 -1.58 26.46
CA VAL A 687 -19.60 -0.84 25.33
C VAL A 687 -20.27 -1.74 24.29
N SER A 688 -20.06 -3.06 24.40
CA SER A 688 -20.73 -4.07 23.58
C SER A 688 -21.23 -5.24 24.45
N LYS A 689 -22.25 -5.95 23.96
CA LYS A 689 -22.76 -7.19 24.59
C LYS A 689 -22.17 -8.45 23.97
N SER A 690 -21.66 -8.36 22.75
CA SER A 690 -21.12 -9.45 21.96
C SER A 690 -19.89 -8.99 21.19
N GLN A 691 -19.17 -9.95 20.60
CA GLN A 691 -18.20 -9.67 19.55
C GLN A 691 -18.78 -8.98 18.31
N LEU A 692 -20.10 -8.80 18.17
CA LEU A 692 -20.63 -8.06 17.03
C LEU A 692 -20.74 -6.57 17.37
N LEU A 693 -20.01 -5.73 16.64
CA LEU A 693 -20.08 -4.26 16.78
C LEU A 693 -21.44 -3.67 16.33
N GLN A 694 -22.36 -4.51 15.84
CA GLN A 694 -23.73 -4.14 15.54
C GLN A 694 -24.51 -3.71 16.80
N ASP A 695 -24.11 -4.25 17.96
CA ASP A 695 -24.69 -3.91 19.28
C ASP A 695 -23.90 -2.81 20.01
N ALA A 696 -22.87 -2.24 19.38
CA ALA A 696 -22.01 -1.25 20.01
C ALA A 696 -22.76 0.07 20.21
N ASP A 697 -22.84 0.52 21.46
CA ASP A 697 -23.48 1.78 21.81
C ASP A 697 -22.51 2.94 21.58
N ILE A 698 -22.65 3.59 20.42
CA ILE A 698 -21.78 4.70 19.98
C ILE A 698 -21.73 5.83 21.02
N GLU A 699 -22.87 6.20 21.59
CA GLU A 699 -22.97 7.26 22.60
C GLU A 699 -22.27 6.84 23.89
N LYS A 700 -22.40 5.57 24.28
CA LYS A 700 -21.68 5.03 25.45
C LYS A 700 -20.17 4.98 25.23
N ILE A 701 -19.70 4.63 24.02
CA ILE A 701 -18.27 4.68 23.67
C ILE A 701 -17.75 6.12 23.82
N ALA A 702 -18.45 7.10 23.22
CA ALA A 702 -18.06 8.50 23.31
C ALA A 702 -18.01 9.00 24.76
N LYS A 703 -19.08 8.75 25.54
CA LYS A 703 -19.14 9.14 26.97
C LYS A 703 -18.08 8.47 27.82
N ALA A 704 -17.74 7.21 27.55
CA ALA A 704 -16.66 6.52 28.27
C ALA A 704 -15.31 7.17 27.96
N ILE A 705 -15.01 7.48 26.69
CA ILE A 705 -13.79 8.19 26.29
C ILE A 705 -13.73 9.56 26.96
N GLU A 706 -14.81 10.34 26.92
CA GLU A 706 -14.88 11.66 27.57
C GLU A 706 -14.66 11.58 29.08
N TYR A 707 -15.33 10.63 29.75
CA TYR A 707 -15.24 10.42 31.19
C TYR A 707 -13.82 10.06 31.62
N PHE A 708 -13.19 9.10 30.94
CA PHE A 708 -11.81 8.67 31.23
C PHE A 708 -10.75 9.67 30.76
N SER A 709 -11.12 10.64 29.93
CA SER A 709 -10.21 11.72 29.55
C SER A 709 -10.31 12.92 30.49
N SER A 710 -11.43 13.11 31.20
CA SER A 710 -11.70 14.31 31.99
C SER A 710 -11.07 14.30 33.38
N ASN A 711 -10.56 15.46 33.81
CA ASN A 711 -10.10 15.68 35.19
C ASN A 711 -11.24 15.58 36.22
N ASP A 712 -12.47 15.91 35.82
CA ASP A 712 -13.68 15.76 36.66
C ASP A 712 -14.20 14.32 36.69
N GLY A 713 -13.64 13.43 35.85
CA GLY A 713 -13.94 12.01 35.81
C GLY A 713 -12.80 11.18 36.40
N ASP A 714 -12.80 9.87 36.14
CA ASP A 714 -11.69 9.00 36.53
C ASP A 714 -10.61 9.01 35.45
N ARG A 715 -9.90 10.13 35.33
CA ARG A 715 -8.87 10.31 34.29
C ARG A 715 -7.90 9.14 34.27
N VAL A 716 -7.71 8.57 33.07
CA VAL A 716 -6.75 7.49 32.78
C VAL A 716 -5.56 8.01 31.99
N ASP A 717 -4.50 7.22 31.90
CA ASP A 717 -3.33 7.52 31.08
C ASP A 717 -3.47 6.95 29.66
N ILE A 718 -4.09 5.77 29.54
CA ILE A 718 -4.25 5.06 28.26
C ILE A 718 -5.69 4.56 28.09
N ILE A 719 -6.24 4.67 26.88
CA ILE A 719 -7.50 4.06 26.44
C ILE A 719 -7.16 2.96 25.41
N ASN A 720 -7.61 1.74 25.69
CA ASN A 720 -7.49 0.57 24.81
C ASN A 720 -8.80 0.33 24.05
N LEU A 721 -8.74 0.40 22.72
CA LEU A 721 -9.84 0.07 21.80
C LEU A 721 -9.45 -1.17 20.97
N SER A 722 -9.72 -2.36 21.50
CA SER A 722 -9.46 -3.64 20.81
C SER A 722 -10.48 -3.96 19.70
N PHE A 723 -11.03 -2.93 19.07
CA PHE A 723 -12.08 -3.00 18.04
C PHE A 723 -11.98 -1.81 17.09
N GLY A 724 -12.72 -1.87 15.97
CA GLY A 724 -12.80 -0.78 15.02
C GLY A 724 -13.95 -0.96 14.01
N PHE A 725 -14.27 0.11 13.31
CA PHE A 725 -15.25 0.18 12.24
C PHE A 725 -14.51 0.25 10.89
N PRO A 726 -14.96 -0.44 9.82
CA PRO A 726 -14.25 -0.46 8.53
C PRO A 726 -13.92 0.95 8.00
N GLN A 727 -14.83 1.90 8.21
CA GLN A 727 -14.67 3.29 7.81
C GLN A 727 -15.42 4.25 8.73
N PHE A 728 -15.09 5.54 8.64
CA PHE A 728 -15.79 6.60 9.34
C PHE A 728 -17.19 6.85 8.75
N HIS A 729 -18.18 7.07 9.61
CA HIS A 729 -19.54 7.46 9.25
C HIS A 729 -19.98 8.60 10.16
N GLN A 730 -20.90 9.46 9.71
CA GLN A 730 -21.38 10.59 10.53
C GLN A 730 -21.94 10.18 11.90
N ARG A 731 -22.54 8.99 12.01
CA ARG A 731 -23.00 8.44 13.30
C ARG A 731 -21.87 8.27 14.31
N LEU A 732 -20.62 8.09 13.86
CA LEU A 732 -19.44 7.94 14.72
C LEU A 732 -18.84 9.30 15.15
N ARG A 733 -19.45 10.43 14.76
CA ARG A 733 -19.01 11.79 15.14
C ARG A 733 -18.85 11.98 16.65
N PRO A 734 -19.74 11.48 17.54
CA PRO A 734 -19.55 11.60 18.98
C PRO A 734 -18.22 10.98 19.45
N ILE A 735 -17.90 9.78 18.94
CA ILE A 735 -16.63 9.10 19.26
C ILE A 735 -15.44 9.90 18.73
N LEU A 736 -15.53 10.47 17.52
CA LEU A 736 -14.46 11.34 16.97
C LEU A 736 -14.18 12.53 17.89
N LEU A 737 -15.22 13.25 18.33
CA LEU A 737 -15.07 14.40 19.23
C LEU A 737 -14.44 14.00 20.56
N ALA A 738 -14.86 12.85 21.12
CA ALA A 738 -14.29 12.32 22.35
C ALA A 738 -12.81 11.94 22.19
N LEU A 739 -12.42 11.36 21.06
CA LEU A 739 -11.02 11.02 20.75
C LEU A 739 -10.13 12.27 20.62
N LEU A 740 -10.64 13.34 19.99
CA LEU A 740 -9.95 14.64 19.93
C LEU A 740 -9.77 15.24 21.32
N GLU A 741 -10.79 15.13 22.19
CA GLU A 741 -10.71 15.56 23.59
C GLU A 741 -9.69 14.74 24.39
N ALA A 742 -9.62 13.42 24.18
CA ALA A 742 -8.62 12.55 24.79
C ALA A 742 -7.19 13.00 24.43
N ARG A 743 -6.94 13.25 23.14
CA ARG A 743 -5.65 13.80 22.67
C ARG A 743 -5.31 15.12 23.34
N ALA A 744 -6.24 16.06 23.38
CA ALA A 744 -6.01 17.38 23.95
C ALA A 744 -5.70 17.34 25.46
N LYS A 745 -6.13 16.28 26.14
CA LYS A 745 -5.85 16.04 27.55
C LYS A 745 -4.67 15.09 27.78
N ASN A 746 -3.85 14.84 26.74
CA ASN A 746 -2.69 13.94 26.78
C ASN A 746 -3.05 12.56 27.34
N VAL A 747 -4.18 11.99 26.89
CA VAL A 747 -4.55 10.61 27.13
C VAL A 747 -4.25 9.82 25.86
N LEU A 748 -3.42 8.79 25.97
CA LEU A 748 -3.02 7.97 24.84
C LEU A 748 -4.18 7.06 24.44
N VAL A 749 -4.46 6.96 23.14
CA VAL A 749 -5.47 6.03 22.62
C VAL A 749 -4.79 5.03 21.71
N PHE A 750 -4.97 3.75 22.00
CA PHE A 750 -4.49 2.64 21.18
C PHE A 750 -5.69 1.93 20.55
N ALA A 751 -5.62 1.65 19.25
CA ALA A 751 -6.69 0.92 18.56
C ALA A 751 -6.16 -0.17 17.64
N ALA A 752 -6.92 -1.26 17.58
CA ALA A 752 -6.66 -2.40 16.71
C ALA A 752 -6.80 -2.02 15.23
N ALA A 753 -5.82 -2.40 14.40
CA ALA A 753 -5.77 -2.01 12.99
C ALA A 753 -6.83 -2.69 12.11
N GLY A 754 -7.25 -3.91 12.47
CA GLY A 754 -8.16 -4.74 11.66
C GLY A 754 -7.65 -6.17 11.46
N ASN A 755 -8.53 -7.09 11.07
CA ASN A 755 -8.19 -8.51 10.82
C ASN A 755 -8.51 -9.01 9.40
N GLU A 756 -8.71 -8.10 8.46
CA GLU A 756 -9.16 -8.45 7.11
C GLU A 756 -8.00 -8.67 6.13
N GLY A 757 -6.76 -8.67 6.62
CA GLY A 757 -5.55 -8.76 5.82
C GLY A 757 -5.51 -7.65 4.77
N GLY A 758 -5.13 -8.00 3.54
CA GLY A 758 -5.18 -7.09 2.38
C GLY A 758 -6.58 -6.83 1.82
N ASN A 759 -7.63 -7.48 2.33
CA ASN A 759 -8.99 -7.35 1.78
C ASN A 759 -9.72 -6.08 2.25
N GLN A 760 -9.29 -5.48 3.36
CA GLN A 760 -9.76 -4.17 3.81
C GLN A 760 -8.60 -3.37 4.39
N GLY A 761 -8.64 -2.04 4.24
CA GLY A 761 -7.65 -1.15 4.83
C GLY A 761 -7.76 -1.07 6.36
N VAL A 762 -6.88 -0.29 6.98
CA VAL A 762 -6.94 -0.03 8.44
C VAL A 762 -8.29 0.56 8.84
N PHE A 763 -8.87 -0.02 9.87
CA PHE A 763 -10.17 0.36 10.40
C PHE A 763 -10.10 1.69 11.18
N TRP A 764 -11.21 2.39 11.25
CA TRP A 764 -11.40 3.55 12.10
C TRP A 764 -11.77 3.10 13.53
N PRO A 765 -11.20 3.64 14.63
CA PRO A 765 -10.42 4.87 14.69
C PRO A 765 -8.90 4.67 14.56
N ALA A 766 -8.38 3.46 14.35
CA ALA A 766 -6.94 3.22 14.20
C ALA A 766 -6.31 3.97 13.00
N LYS A 767 -7.12 4.40 12.03
CA LYS A 767 -6.71 5.26 10.92
C LYS A 767 -6.52 6.75 11.29
N LEU A 768 -7.00 7.19 12.45
CA LEU A 768 -6.93 8.59 12.87
C LEU A 768 -5.51 8.98 13.28
N PRO A 769 -5.04 10.20 12.95
CA PRO A 769 -3.74 10.65 13.35
C PRO A 769 -3.59 10.85 14.87
N GLU A 770 -4.67 10.87 15.62
CA GLU A 770 -4.69 10.96 17.09
C GLU A 770 -4.50 9.62 17.81
N VAL A 771 -4.62 8.50 17.09
CA VAL A 771 -4.69 7.15 17.66
C VAL A 771 -3.42 6.38 17.28
N ILE A 772 -2.86 5.66 18.25
CA ILE A 772 -1.75 4.73 18.04
C ILE A 772 -2.33 3.44 17.45
N ARG A 773 -2.09 3.24 16.15
CA ARG A 773 -2.50 2.04 15.42
C ARG A 773 -1.63 0.85 15.81
N ILE A 774 -2.27 -0.27 16.19
CA ILE A 774 -1.58 -1.52 16.49
C ILE A 774 -1.94 -2.62 15.50
N ASN A 775 -0.92 -3.12 14.82
CA ASN A 775 -0.95 -4.28 13.94
C ASN A 775 -0.54 -5.56 14.70
N ALA A 776 -0.88 -6.72 14.13
CA ALA A 776 -0.53 -8.03 14.67
C ALA A 776 0.66 -8.63 13.93
N ALA A 777 1.49 -9.35 14.68
CA ALA A 777 2.61 -10.13 14.19
C ALA A 777 2.61 -11.54 14.83
N ASP A 778 3.33 -12.46 14.19
CA ASP A 778 3.70 -13.74 14.78
C ASP A 778 4.79 -13.56 15.87
N SER A 779 5.18 -14.67 16.52
CA SER A 779 6.22 -14.63 17.56
C SER A 779 7.62 -14.25 17.03
N TYR A 780 7.84 -14.30 15.73
CA TYR A 780 9.10 -13.97 15.06
C TYR A 780 9.14 -12.52 14.52
N GLY A 781 8.06 -11.77 14.72
CA GLY A 781 7.93 -10.39 14.27
C GLY A 781 7.52 -10.22 12.82
N ASN A 782 7.08 -11.30 12.14
CA ASN A 782 6.48 -11.19 10.81
C ASN A 782 5.04 -10.70 10.95
N ALA A 783 4.59 -9.83 10.05
CA ALA A 783 3.20 -9.40 10.06
C ALA A 783 2.25 -10.60 9.92
N ALA A 784 1.26 -10.70 10.80
CA ALA A 784 0.27 -11.77 10.73
C ALA A 784 -0.57 -11.60 9.45
N GLY A 785 -0.93 -12.69 8.77
CA GLY A 785 -1.61 -12.61 7.46
C GLY A 785 -2.96 -11.88 7.48
N PHE A 786 -3.64 -11.84 8.63
CA PHE A 786 -4.88 -11.08 8.85
C PHE A 786 -4.64 -9.60 9.19
N SER A 787 -3.41 -9.19 9.50
CA SER A 787 -3.06 -7.82 9.83
C SER A 787 -3.03 -6.95 8.56
N PRO A 788 -3.67 -5.78 8.53
CA PRO A 788 -3.71 -4.95 7.34
C PRO A 788 -2.33 -4.37 6.98
N THR A 789 -1.99 -4.38 5.69
CA THR A 789 -0.66 -4.00 5.17
C THR A 789 -0.53 -2.52 4.76
N ASP A 790 -1.64 -1.79 4.69
CA ASP A 790 -1.68 -0.42 4.15
C ASP A 790 -2.13 0.65 5.17
N GLY A 791 -1.62 1.87 5.02
CA GLY A 791 -2.06 3.04 5.81
C GLY A 791 -0.90 3.96 6.23
N ALA A 792 -1.18 5.26 6.32
CA ALA A 792 -0.23 6.30 6.72
C ALA A 792 0.16 6.21 8.21
N GLY A 793 1.32 6.76 8.57
CA GLY A 793 1.85 6.78 9.94
C GLY A 793 2.72 5.56 10.27
N ARG A 794 3.37 5.59 11.45
CA ARG A 794 4.21 4.48 11.93
C ARG A 794 3.37 3.20 12.06
N ARG A 795 3.97 2.07 11.71
CA ARG A 795 3.33 0.76 11.69
C ARG A 795 3.83 -0.04 12.88
N ILE A 796 3.27 0.18 14.06
CA ILE A 796 3.64 -0.55 15.28
C ILE A 796 2.91 -1.90 15.28
N CYS A 797 3.65 -2.99 15.50
CA CYS A 797 3.06 -4.32 15.69
C CYS A 797 3.68 -5.02 16.90
N THR A 798 2.98 -6.02 17.41
CA THR A 798 3.48 -6.94 18.44
C THR A 798 2.78 -8.29 18.29
N LEU A 799 3.07 -9.24 19.18
CA LEU A 799 2.46 -10.57 19.15
C LEU A 799 0.93 -10.44 19.09
N GLY A 800 0.31 -10.98 18.04
CA GLY A 800 -1.13 -11.04 17.88
C GLY A 800 -1.63 -12.39 17.38
N GLU A 801 -0.73 -13.35 17.14
CA GLU A 801 -1.04 -14.69 16.67
C GLU A 801 -0.93 -15.71 17.80
N ALA A 802 -1.93 -16.58 17.93
CA ALA A 802 -2.00 -17.66 18.92
C ALA A 802 -1.76 -17.21 20.37
N VAL A 803 -2.30 -16.06 20.76
CA VAL A 803 -2.12 -15.47 22.09
C VAL A 803 -2.91 -16.26 23.15
N PRO A 804 -2.30 -16.69 24.28
CA PRO A 804 -2.99 -17.44 25.33
C PRO A 804 -4.05 -16.60 26.04
N SER A 805 -5.18 -17.24 26.35
CA SER A 805 -6.33 -16.68 27.08
C SER A 805 -6.34 -17.11 28.55
N CYS A 806 -7.13 -16.41 29.37
CA CYS A 806 -7.46 -16.83 30.73
C CYS A 806 -8.63 -17.83 30.79
N LYS A 807 -9.20 -18.19 29.63
CA LYS A 807 -10.20 -19.26 29.51
C LYS A 807 -9.52 -20.59 29.26
N LEU A 808 -10.03 -21.62 29.93
CA LEU A 808 -9.65 -23.01 29.70
C LEU A 808 -10.70 -23.68 28.79
N ASP A 809 -10.26 -24.59 27.94
CA ASP A 809 -11.13 -25.41 27.11
C ASP A 809 -11.72 -26.59 27.89
N VAL A 810 -12.48 -27.45 27.21
CA VAL A 810 -13.10 -28.65 27.82
C VAL A 810 -12.08 -29.68 28.34
N LYS A 811 -10.81 -29.58 27.91
CA LYS A 811 -9.69 -30.41 28.38
C LYS A 811 -8.86 -29.73 29.47
N ASN A 812 -9.31 -28.57 29.94
CA ASN A 812 -8.64 -27.75 30.95
C ASN A 812 -7.31 -27.14 30.45
N GLU A 813 -7.15 -26.98 29.14
CA GLU A 813 -6.00 -26.34 28.50
C GLU A 813 -6.31 -24.87 28.16
N ALA A 814 -5.30 -24.00 28.16
CA ALA A 814 -5.51 -22.60 27.82
C ALA A 814 -5.96 -22.45 26.36
N VAL A 815 -7.05 -21.70 26.14
CA VAL A 815 -7.50 -21.34 24.79
C VAL A 815 -6.54 -20.30 24.21
N HIS A 816 -6.18 -20.43 22.93
CA HIS A 816 -5.32 -19.48 22.23
C HIS A 816 -6.13 -18.78 21.13
N ARG A 817 -5.96 -17.47 20.96
CA ARG A 817 -6.69 -16.66 19.96
C ARG A 817 -5.77 -15.73 19.19
N SER A 818 -6.15 -15.41 17.96
CA SER A 818 -5.40 -14.52 17.06
C SER A 818 -6.21 -13.27 16.73
N GLY A 819 -5.54 -12.12 16.60
CA GLY A 819 -6.16 -10.87 16.21
C GLY A 819 -5.36 -9.62 16.60
N THR A 820 -5.57 -8.53 15.85
CA THR A 820 -5.08 -7.19 16.23
C THR A 820 -5.70 -6.70 17.54
N SER A 821 -6.87 -7.22 17.91
CA SER A 821 -7.51 -7.02 19.21
C SER A 821 -6.66 -7.50 20.39
N PHE A 822 -5.81 -8.52 20.21
CA PHE A 822 -4.91 -9.06 21.23
C PHE A 822 -3.51 -8.44 21.17
N ALA A 823 -3.06 -8.04 19.98
CA ALA A 823 -1.83 -7.25 19.84
C ALA A 823 -1.97 -5.87 20.52
N THR A 824 -3.14 -5.24 20.42
CA THR A 824 -3.42 -3.91 21.02
C THR A 824 -3.17 -3.86 22.55
N PRO A 825 -3.75 -4.73 23.39
CA PRO A 825 -3.50 -4.72 24.83
C PRO A 825 -2.07 -5.10 25.20
N ILE A 826 -1.38 -5.90 24.38
CA ILE A 826 0.05 -6.18 24.58
C ILE A 826 0.87 -4.90 24.37
N ALA A 827 0.61 -4.16 23.29
CA ALA A 827 1.26 -2.87 23.03
C ALA A 827 0.94 -1.83 24.14
N VAL A 828 -0.32 -1.77 24.59
CA VAL A 828 -0.74 -0.92 25.71
C VAL A 828 -0.01 -1.30 27.01
N ALA A 829 0.20 -2.59 27.28
CA ALA A 829 0.96 -3.02 28.45
C ALA A 829 2.43 -2.59 28.38
N ILE A 830 3.07 -2.69 27.19
CA ILE A 830 4.44 -2.22 26.96
C ILE A 830 4.51 -0.70 27.19
N ALA A 831 3.56 0.07 26.64
CA ALA A 831 3.48 1.51 26.86
C ALA A 831 3.26 1.87 28.34
N ALA A 832 2.42 1.13 29.06
CA ALA A 832 2.20 1.32 30.50
C ALA A 832 3.45 1.02 31.33
N ILE A 833 4.26 0.02 30.93
CA ILE A 833 5.55 -0.26 31.56
C ILE A 833 6.51 0.94 31.39
N VAL A 834 6.58 1.51 30.18
CA VAL A 834 7.41 2.68 29.89
C VAL A 834 6.93 3.90 30.68
N LEU A 835 5.63 4.19 30.69
CA LEU A 835 5.05 5.30 31.46
C LEU A 835 5.29 5.14 32.96
N GLY A 836 5.01 3.95 33.51
CA GLY A 836 5.18 3.69 34.95
C GLY A 836 6.64 3.82 35.38
N PHE A 837 7.58 3.41 34.53
CA PHE A 837 9.00 3.66 34.76
C PHE A 837 9.31 5.15 34.78
N MET A 838 8.88 5.90 33.76
CA MET A 838 9.18 7.33 33.62
C MET A 838 8.54 8.18 34.72
N ASP A 839 7.34 7.82 35.18
CA ASP A 839 6.69 8.51 36.29
C ASP A 839 7.35 8.18 37.64
N GLY A 840 7.89 6.97 37.79
CA GLY A 840 8.62 6.54 38.98
C GLY A 840 10.09 6.98 39.02
N ALA A 841 10.65 7.44 37.89
CA ALA A 841 12.09 7.69 37.72
C ALA A 841 12.67 8.80 38.62
N GLY A 842 11.87 9.80 39.05
CA GLY A 842 12.37 10.94 39.84
C GLY A 842 13.61 11.62 39.22
N ASP A 843 14.52 12.12 40.06
CA ASP A 843 15.79 12.76 39.67
C ASP A 843 16.94 11.75 39.34
N MET A 844 16.63 10.52 38.90
CA MET A 844 17.66 9.49 38.63
C MET A 844 18.58 9.82 37.44
N GLY A 845 19.48 10.80 37.61
CA GLY A 845 20.36 11.30 36.55
C GLY A 845 19.57 11.89 35.38
N ALA A 846 18.33 12.34 35.64
CA ALA A 846 17.47 12.93 34.63
C ALA A 846 18.12 14.23 34.11
N PRO A 847 18.22 14.42 32.79
CA PRO A 847 18.68 15.69 32.22
C PRO A 847 17.82 16.88 32.71
N GLU A 848 18.37 18.09 32.74
CA GLU A 848 17.67 19.29 33.29
C GLU A 848 16.30 19.58 32.64
N ASP A 849 16.13 19.20 31.37
CA ASP A 849 14.91 19.38 30.58
C ASP A 849 13.93 18.18 30.67
N PHE A 850 14.25 17.16 31.46
CA PHE A 850 13.44 15.95 31.61
C PHE A 850 11.98 16.25 31.96
N GLU A 851 11.74 17.10 32.96
CA GLU A 851 10.36 17.44 33.38
C GLU A 851 9.60 18.25 32.33
N GLN A 852 10.31 18.98 31.44
CA GLN A 852 9.69 19.70 30.33
C GLN A 852 9.29 18.77 29.18
N LEU A 853 10.08 17.72 28.94
CA LEU A 853 9.86 16.75 27.87
C LEU A 853 8.91 15.61 28.27
N LYS A 854 8.80 15.30 29.56
CA LYS A 854 7.96 14.22 30.11
C LYS A 854 6.49 14.26 29.63
N PRO A 855 5.82 15.42 29.48
CA PRO A 855 4.48 15.49 28.88
C PRO A 855 4.42 14.97 27.43
N LEU A 856 5.49 15.13 26.64
CA LEU A 856 5.54 14.66 25.25
C LEU A 856 5.42 13.13 25.15
N LEU A 857 5.85 12.39 26.17
CA LEU A 857 5.68 10.93 26.25
C LEU A 857 4.20 10.52 26.23
N ARG A 858 3.30 11.37 26.73
CA ARG A 858 1.85 11.14 26.73
C ARG A 858 1.16 11.66 25.46
N THR A 859 1.94 12.06 24.46
CA THR A 859 1.45 12.32 23.11
C THR A 859 1.63 11.09 22.23
N ARG A 860 0.83 10.99 21.17
CA ARG A 860 0.98 9.92 20.18
C ARG A 860 2.41 9.84 19.63
N SER A 861 2.94 10.96 19.13
CA SER A 861 4.26 11.00 18.46
C SER A 861 5.37 10.57 19.43
N GLY A 862 5.38 11.14 20.64
CA GLY A 862 6.39 10.82 21.65
C GLY A 862 6.34 9.35 22.07
N MET A 863 5.14 8.81 22.34
CA MET A 863 5.00 7.40 22.69
C MET A 863 5.42 6.48 21.53
N GLU A 864 4.99 6.75 20.30
CA GLU A 864 5.39 5.92 19.15
C GLU A 864 6.90 5.94 18.93
N SER A 865 7.55 7.10 19.03
CA SER A 865 9.01 7.20 18.86
C SER A 865 9.76 6.46 19.96
N VAL A 866 9.34 6.62 21.21
CA VAL A 866 9.95 5.93 22.35
C VAL A 866 9.76 4.42 22.27
N LEU A 867 8.58 3.94 21.90
CA LEU A 867 8.36 2.50 21.68
C LEU A 867 9.25 1.96 20.55
N CYS A 868 9.31 2.66 19.42
CA CYS A 868 10.18 2.28 18.30
C CYS A 868 11.67 2.29 18.68
N LYS A 869 12.10 3.21 19.54
CA LYS A 869 13.50 3.34 19.94
C LYS A 869 13.90 2.32 21.00
N THR A 870 13.03 2.08 21.99
CA THR A 870 13.40 1.33 23.19
C THR A 870 12.86 -0.10 23.22
N CYS A 871 11.83 -0.40 22.43
CA CYS A 871 11.16 -1.71 22.43
C CYS A 871 11.35 -2.49 21.14
N VAL A 872 12.19 -2.02 20.21
CA VAL A 872 12.54 -2.72 18.96
C VAL A 872 14.02 -3.12 19.01
N LEU A 873 14.36 -4.23 18.35
CA LEU A 873 15.75 -4.65 18.19
C LEU A 873 16.55 -3.56 17.47
N GLN A 874 17.65 -3.11 18.07
CA GLN A 874 18.56 -2.13 17.47
C GLN A 874 19.44 -2.83 16.41
N GLY A 875 19.50 -2.28 15.20
CA GLY A 875 20.16 -2.90 14.03
C GLY A 875 19.17 -3.22 12.91
N GLU A 876 19.64 -3.23 11.65
CA GLU A 876 18.90 -3.18 10.38
C GLU A 876 17.91 -4.33 10.09
N ASN A 877 16.93 -4.56 10.96
CA ASN A 877 15.88 -5.56 10.73
C ASN A 877 14.48 -4.98 10.98
N LYS A 878 14.09 -4.00 10.17
CA LYS A 878 12.66 -3.66 9.98
C LYS A 878 12.02 -4.73 9.10
N ARG A 879 11.75 -5.91 9.65
CA ARG A 879 11.03 -6.97 8.92
C ARG A 879 9.66 -6.44 8.46
N ALA A 880 9.38 -6.58 7.16
CA ALA A 880 8.09 -6.24 6.53
C ALA A 880 7.59 -4.78 6.69
N GLY A 881 8.45 -3.82 7.01
CA GLY A 881 8.05 -2.42 7.16
C GLY A 881 7.22 -2.11 8.42
N PHE A 882 7.19 -3.01 9.41
CA PHE A 882 6.58 -2.79 10.73
C PHE A 882 7.66 -2.60 11.81
N SER A 883 7.34 -1.82 12.85
CA SER A 883 8.09 -1.74 14.11
C SER A 883 7.55 -2.78 15.07
N TYR A 884 8.17 -3.96 15.09
CA TYR A 884 7.82 -5.04 16.02
C TYR A 884 8.32 -4.73 17.43
N ILE A 885 7.40 -4.32 18.30
CA ILE A 885 7.71 -3.95 19.68
C ILE A 885 7.60 -5.14 20.62
N THR A 886 8.57 -5.25 21.52
CA THR A 886 8.64 -6.26 22.57
C THR A 886 9.19 -5.64 23.86
N PRO A 887 8.71 -6.08 25.03
CA PRO A 887 9.07 -5.46 26.30
C PRO A 887 10.54 -5.69 26.68
N TRP A 888 11.14 -6.81 26.29
CA TRP A 888 12.47 -7.19 26.80
C TRP A 888 13.60 -6.26 26.35
N PHE A 889 13.51 -5.64 25.18
CA PHE A 889 14.53 -4.68 24.76
C PHE A 889 14.58 -3.50 25.72
N PHE A 890 13.43 -2.95 26.11
CA PHE A 890 13.36 -1.89 27.11
C PHE A 890 13.84 -2.36 28.48
N LEU A 891 13.42 -3.56 28.90
CA LEU A 891 13.78 -4.15 30.18
C LEU A 891 15.27 -4.50 30.30
N GLN A 892 15.97 -4.70 29.18
CA GLN A 892 17.40 -5.01 29.18
C GLN A 892 18.30 -3.76 29.17
N ILE A 893 17.77 -2.58 28.81
CA ILE A 893 18.50 -1.31 28.95
C ILE A 893 18.81 -1.08 30.42
N GLU A 894 20.03 -0.63 30.72
CA GLU A 894 20.44 -0.26 32.07
C GLU A 894 19.58 0.88 32.62
N GLU A 895 19.14 0.78 33.88
CA GLU A 895 18.20 1.73 34.52
C GLU A 895 18.68 3.19 34.42
N SER A 896 19.99 3.43 34.63
CA SER A 896 20.64 4.75 34.51
C SER A 896 20.61 5.33 33.10
N SER A 897 20.55 4.49 32.06
CA SER A 897 20.57 4.91 30.66
C SER A 897 19.18 5.11 30.08
N ARG A 898 18.14 4.47 30.65
CA ARG A 898 16.76 4.54 30.12
C ARG A 898 16.22 5.96 30.08
N VAL A 899 16.40 6.70 31.18
CA VAL A 899 15.92 8.09 31.28
C VAL A 899 16.59 8.95 30.21
N GLY A 900 17.91 8.85 30.05
CA GLY A 900 18.65 9.57 29.02
C GLY A 900 18.21 9.22 27.59
N ILE A 901 18.05 7.94 27.27
CA ILE A 901 17.60 7.49 25.94
C ILE A 901 16.20 8.01 25.63
N ILE A 902 15.26 7.90 26.57
CA ILE A 902 13.90 8.38 26.38
C ILE A 902 13.89 9.90 26.23
N THR A 903 14.62 10.62 27.07
CA THR A 903 14.69 12.10 27.01
C THR A 903 15.27 12.57 25.67
N ASN A 904 16.36 11.94 25.19
CA ASN A 904 16.94 12.24 23.88
C ASN A 904 15.96 11.97 22.73
N GLU A 905 15.22 10.87 22.80
CA GLU A 905 14.22 10.54 21.78
C GLU A 905 13.08 11.57 21.77
N LEU A 906 12.65 12.05 22.95
CA LEU A 906 11.63 13.09 23.07
C LEU A 906 12.13 14.46 22.57
N ARG A 907 13.42 14.80 22.72
CA ARG A 907 14.01 16.02 22.11
C ARG A 907 13.89 16.02 20.59
N ASN A 908 14.15 14.88 19.96
CA ASN A 908 14.00 14.73 18.52
C ASN A 908 12.54 14.79 18.05
N CYS A 909 11.59 14.75 18.98
CA CYS A 909 10.16 14.94 18.69
C CYS A 909 9.67 16.37 19.00
N SER A 910 10.49 17.19 19.68
CA SER A 910 10.15 18.57 20.06
C SER A 910 10.72 19.63 19.10
N GLY A 911 11.57 19.23 18.15
CA GLY A 911 11.96 20.03 16.98
C GLY A 911 11.50 19.32 15.72
#